data_AF-A0A2S0VUI3-F1
#
_entry.id   AF-A0A2S0VUI3-F1
#
_cell.length_a   1.000
_cell.length_b   1.000
_cell.length_c   1.000
_cell.angle_alpha   90.00
_cell.angle_beta   90.00
_cell.angle_gamma   90.00
#
_symmetry.space_group_name_H-M   'P 1'
#
loop_
_entity.id
_entity.type
_entity.pdbx_description
1 polymer ?
#
loop_
_entity_poly.entity_id
_entity_poly.type
_entity_poly.pdbx_seq_one_letter_code
_entity_poly.pdbx_strand_id
1 'polypeptide(L)'
;MNSLLDKIRAGVLWDFPGGVFPPERKERSIQTPISQIALAPTYWVPVKQHIGKHNAVLVNTGDKVKKGQVLTSCEDTMAVPVHAPTSGTVGEIEPHVSAHPSGLPTLAIEIIADGQDEWCDRQPFANFHSFDKIELIHKIKQAGIAGLGGAAFPTHIKQSPNHPCEILIINGIECEPYITADDMLMREKANEIINGIEVLNYLLEPQLVVIAIEDNKREALNAMDNACQGKTNFVVRSIPTKYPAGGEKQLIQVITNQEIPSGKVAADIGIVTQNIGTTYAIYNAIYKGEPLIERVVTLTGEQVTKPGNYWLPIGTPIHHVLSQVGHMKIGGERVIMGGPMMGFAVQSHQVPVTKITNCLLVPSEQELPAPPPEQPCIRCSACADVCPASLLPQQLFWHSKAKEYDKAQDYKLFDCIECGACAYECPSDIPLVQYYRQAKADIRIEQEEKRKADIAKQRFEARNERLERDKQERMAKHKQAADARKQSLNSDQSAKDKIAAALARAQAKKAQQTNQTNDTTEQISSENASTEKASTQQAPSTIGKQADSNSVNTATADTNKNDNQPPQDAKSKAQAAIERAKAKRLQKNNGQEPTSSPDTSELTAKDKAKAAIERAKLKRLQEQQASENPVTSSTSTKTSKHDELPESQPQAEQSDVKSRAQAAIARAKAKKAAQQTNSAPTSEQDAEVEEQTAIKQKAQQAIARAKAKRQNADNATQSASSHVEQSQVGQTEALSKDENQSVTSAQARAKAAIAKAKAKRLAEQSSTDFAKPVTSQAENTSSSNNTDLSEDDKKARVQAAIAKAKAKKQAETSQLTPASNSPEPNVSSEPNVPNGTAEVNEPTEQQRRIKAAIEKAKAKRIQEQSKN
;
A
#
# COMPACT_ATOMS: atom_id res chain seq x y z
N MET A 1 -3.49 -35.01 25.16
CA MET A 1 -3.10 -33.95 24.20
C MET A 1 -3.80 -32.69 24.65
N ASN A 2 -3.10 -31.89 25.44
CA ASN A 2 -3.69 -30.83 26.25
C ASN A 2 -3.23 -29.44 25.79
N SER A 3 -2.03 -29.33 25.22
CA SER A 3 -1.58 -28.10 24.56
C SER A 3 -2.10 -28.00 23.13
N LEU A 4 -2.01 -26.80 22.53
CA LEU A 4 -2.23 -26.61 21.09
C LEU A 4 -1.10 -27.26 20.28
N LEU A 5 0.15 -27.09 20.71
CA LEU A 5 1.33 -27.63 20.04
C LEU A 5 1.29 -29.17 19.96
N ASP A 6 0.75 -29.86 20.96
CA ASP A 6 0.53 -31.31 20.96
C ASP A 6 -0.31 -31.73 19.75
N LYS A 7 -1.38 -30.99 19.46
CA LYS A 7 -2.35 -31.30 18.39
C LYS A 7 -1.74 -31.07 17.02
N ILE A 8 -0.97 -29.99 16.85
CA ILE A 8 -0.23 -29.70 15.62
C ILE A 8 0.84 -30.77 15.38
N ARG A 9 1.58 -31.17 16.42
CA ARG A 9 2.56 -32.27 16.37
C ARG A 9 1.90 -33.64 16.10
N ALA A 10 0.66 -33.86 16.55
CA ALA A 10 -0.14 -35.03 16.23
C ALA A 10 -0.81 -34.99 14.83
N GLY A 11 -0.71 -33.88 14.09
CA GLY A 11 -1.27 -33.74 12.74
C GLY A 11 -2.76 -33.40 12.70
N VAL A 12 -3.33 -32.89 13.80
CA VAL A 12 -4.68 -32.33 13.80
C VAL A 12 -4.70 -31.08 12.93
N LEU A 13 -5.68 -31.03 12.02
CA LEU A 13 -5.99 -29.88 11.19
C LEU A 13 -7.44 -29.45 11.43
N TRP A 14 -7.72 -28.21 11.08
CA TRP A 14 -9.03 -27.56 11.13
C TRP A 14 -9.39 -27.01 9.75
N ASP A 15 -10.61 -26.49 9.59
CA ASP A 15 -11.06 -25.86 8.34
C ASP A 15 -11.44 -24.39 8.57
N PHE A 16 -11.43 -23.61 7.49
CA PHE A 16 -11.89 -22.23 7.41
C PHE A 16 -13.22 -22.15 6.63
N PRO A 17 -14.10 -21.17 6.93
CA PRO A 17 -15.39 -21.03 6.25
C PRO A 17 -15.24 -20.78 4.74
N GLY A 18 -16.23 -21.19 3.95
CA GLY A 18 -16.27 -20.93 2.50
C GLY A 18 -15.06 -21.50 1.73
N GLY A 19 -14.56 -20.73 0.76
CA GLY A 19 -13.57 -21.18 -0.21
C GLY A 19 -14.18 -21.80 -1.48
N VAL A 20 -13.33 -22.10 -2.47
CA VAL A 20 -13.70 -22.68 -3.77
C VAL A 20 -12.65 -23.70 -4.25
N PHE A 21 -13.00 -24.50 -5.25
CA PHE A 21 -12.14 -25.55 -5.83
C PHE A 21 -11.98 -25.34 -7.36
N PRO A 22 -11.23 -24.30 -7.79
CA PRO A 22 -10.97 -24.05 -9.21
C PRO A 22 -10.07 -25.14 -9.82
N PRO A 23 -10.21 -25.49 -11.11
CA PRO A 23 -9.33 -26.46 -11.78
C PRO A 23 -7.86 -26.07 -11.69
N GLU A 24 -7.02 -26.98 -11.20
CA GLU A 24 -5.65 -26.64 -10.80
C GLU A 24 -4.72 -26.26 -11.96
N ARG A 25 -4.74 -27.02 -13.06
CA ARG A 25 -3.95 -26.79 -14.29
C ARG A 25 -2.43 -26.63 -14.07
N LYS A 26 -1.89 -27.31 -13.04
CA LYS A 26 -0.46 -27.28 -12.64
C LYS A 26 0.41 -28.25 -13.43
N GLU A 27 -0.19 -29.21 -14.12
CA GLU A 27 0.48 -30.35 -14.74
C GLU A 27 1.46 -29.93 -15.84
N ARG A 28 1.20 -28.82 -16.53
CA ARG A 28 2.01 -28.34 -17.66
C ARG A 28 3.37 -27.78 -17.26
N SER A 29 3.50 -27.18 -16.08
CA SER A 29 4.72 -26.45 -15.66
C SER A 29 5.65 -27.27 -14.76
N ILE A 30 5.20 -28.40 -14.22
CA ILE A 30 6.01 -29.31 -13.38
C ILE A 30 6.79 -30.38 -14.18
N GLN A 31 6.65 -30.43 -15.52
CA GLN A 31 7.27 -31.47 -16.35
C GLN A 31 8.79 -31.31 -16.54
N THR A 32 9.35 -30.15 -16.18
CA THR A 32 10.77 -29.80 -16.40
C THR A 32 11.36 -29.13 -15.17
N PRO A 33 12.65 -29.37 -14.85
CA PRO A 33 13.35 -28.67 -13.77
C PRO A 33 13.41 -27.15 -13.97
N ILE A 34 13.60 -26.40 -12.87
CA ILE A 34 13.67 -24.94 -12.89
C ILE A 34 14.84 -24.51 -13.78
N SER A 35 14.50 -23.83 -14.87
CA SER A 35 15.43 -23.48 -15.93
C SER A 35 15.93 -22.04 -15.80
N GLN A 36 17.10 -21.75 -16.36
CA GLN A 36 17.62 -20.39 -16.49
C GLN A 36 17.11 -19.72 -17.76
N ILE A 37 16.83 -18.42 -17.72
CA ILE A 37 16.52 -17.61 -18.91
C ILE A 37 17.79 -16.91 -19.40
N ALA A 38 17.95 -16.76 -20.72
CA ALA A 38 19.06 -16.02 -21.29
C ALA A 38 18.93 -14.52 -20.96
N LEU A 39 20.04 -13.87 -20.59
CA LEU A 39 20.06 -12.48 -20.13
C LEU A 39 19.40 -11.53 -21.14
N ALA A 40 18.65 -10.54 -20.62
CA ALA A 40 18.12 -9.44 -21.43
C ALA A 40 19.23 -8.44 -21.78
N PRO A 41 19.13 -7.74 -22.92
CA PRO A 41 20.02 -6.61 -23.24
C PRO A 41 19.76 -5.40 -22.33
N THR A 42 18.53 -5.26 -21.83
CA THR A 42 18.07 -4.13 -21.01
C THR A 42 17.17 -4.64 -19.89
N TYR A 43 17.35 -4.12 -18.68
CA TYR A 43 16.50 -4.35 -17.52
C TYR A 43 15.94 -3.03 -17.01
N TRP A 44 14.68 -3.01 -16.58
CA TRP A 44 14.03 -1.84 -15.99
C TRP A 44 13.65 -2.15 -14.55
N VAL A 45 14.46 -1.72 -13.58
CA VAL A 45 14.29 -2.05 -12.15
C VAL A 45 13.43 -0.98 -11.48
N PRO A 46 12.17 -1.26 -11.05
CA PRO A 46 11.36 -0.25 -10.36
C PRO A 46 11.94 0.06 -8.98
N VAL A 47 12.03 1.35 -8.63
CA VAL A 47 12.62 1.84 -7.36
C VAL A 47 11.80 1.39 -6.14
N LYS A 48 10.48 1.26 -6.27
CA LYS A 48 9.58 0.74 -5.23
C LYS A 48 9.06 -0.65 -5.62
N GLN A 49 9.48 -1.66 -4.86
CA GLN A 49 9.01 -3.04 -4.96
C GLN A 49 8.66 -3.61 -3.56
N HIS A 50 8.06 -2.76 -2.73
CA HIS A 50 7.58 -3.05 -1.37
C HIS A 50 6.50 -2.05 -0.97
N ILE A 51 5.75 -2.31 0.10
CA ILE A 51 4.60 -1.45 0.48
C ILE A 51 4.97 0.00 0.89
N GLY A 52 6.15 0.22 1.49
CA GLY A 52 6.61 1.53 1.99
C GLY A 52 6.88 2.62 0.95
N LYS A 53 7.64 3.66 1.32
CA LYS A 53 7.93 4.80 0.43
C LYS A 53 8.98 4.46 -0.62
N HIS A 54 9.13 5.28 -1.66
CA HIS A 54 10.28 5.19 -2.57
C HIS A 54 11.56 5.57 -1.82
N ASN A 55 12.63 4.80 -2.01
CA ASN A 55 13.97 5.16 -1.52
C ASN A 55 14.65 6.17 -2.45
N ALA A 56 15.69 6.84 -1.97
CA ALA A 56 16.56 7.63 -2.83
C ALA A 56 17.40 6.73 -3.73
N VAL A 57 17.67 7.13 -4.98
CA VAL A 57 18.57 6.42 -5.89
C VAL A 57 20.03 6.81 -5.58
N LEU A 58 20.94 5.84 -5.65
CA LEU A 58 22.36 5.98 -5.30
C LEU A 58 23.30 6.04 -6.52
N VAL A 59 22.76 5.84 -7.72
CA VAL A 59 23.47 5.80 -9.01
C VAL A 59 22.93 6.85 -9.97
N ASN A 60 23.72 7.21 -10.98
CA ASN A 60 23.42 8.19 -12.01
C ASN A 60 23.48 7.54 -13.40
N THR A 61 22.81 8.13 -14.37
CA THR A 61 22.93 7.75 -15.79
C THR A 61 24.39 7.80 -16.25
N GLY A 62 24.85 6.71 -16.87
CA GLY A 62 26.24 6.50 -17.26
C GLY A 62 27.12 5.74 -16.26
N ASP A 63 26.68 5.57 -15.00
CA ASP A 63 27.45 4.81 -14.00
C ASP A 63 27.57 3.33 -14.39
N LYS A 64 28.72 2.72 -14.09
CA LYS A 64 28.91 1.27 -14.20
C LYS A 64 28.42 0.57 -12.94
N VAL A 65 27.68 -0.52 -13.14
CA VAL A 65 27.11 -1.33 -12.05
C VAL A 65 27.48 -2.80 -12.21
N LYS A 66 27.73 -3.47 -11.09
CA LYS A 66 27.94 -4.93 -11.01
C LYS A 66 26.68 -5.66 -10.52
N LYS A 67 26.53 -6.93 -10.88
CA LYS A 67 25.45 -7.80 -10.40
C LYS A 67 25.42 -7.85 -8.88
N GLY A 68 24.24 -7.62 -8.29
CA GLY A 68 24.05 -7.53 -6.84
C GLY A 68 24.39 -6.17 -6.22
N GLN A 69 24.93 -5.20 -6.97
CA GLN A 69 25.21 -3.86 -6.45
C GLN A 69 23.91 -3.14 -6.03
N VAL A 70 23.95 -2.47 -4.87
CA VAL A 70 22.82 -1.68 -4.35
C VAL A 70 22.59 -0.42 -5.19
N LEU A 71 21.33 -0.16 -5.55
CA LEU A 71 20.93 0.96 -6.39
C LEU A 71 20.19 2.07 -5.63
N THR A 72 19.69 1.79 -4.43
CA THR A 72 18.84 2.70 -3.64
C THR A 72 19.18 2.69 -2.15
N SER A 73 18.93 3.81 -1.45
CA SER A 73 19.09 3.90 0.01
C SER A 73 18.07 3.03 0.75
N CYS A 74 18.19 2.92 2.08
CA CYS A 74 17.25 2.13 2.88
C CYS A 74 16.94 2.72 4.27
N GLU A 75 16.72 4.03 4.30
CA GLU A 75 16.50 4.81 5.54
C GLU A 75 15.16 4.49 6.23
N ASP A 76 14.06 4.38 5.48
CA ASP A 76 12.73 4.09 6.04
C ASP A 76 12.69 2.63 6.58
N THR A 77 12.09 2.43 7.75
CA THR A 77 11.87 1.08 8.31
C THR A 77 10.97 0.25 7.40
N MET A 78 9.95 0.85 6.78
CA MET A 78 9.01 0.17 5.88
C MET A 78 9.57 -0.05 4.46
N ALA A 79 10.88 0.13 4.26
CA ALA A 79 11.55 0.00 2.97
C ALA A 79 12.69 -1.04 2.98
N VAL A 80 13.02 -1.52 1.77
CA VAL A 80 14.17 -2.38 1.46
C VAL A 80 14.76 -1.96 0.12
N PRO A 81 16.08 -2.04 -0.10
CA PRO A 81 16.68 -1.57 -1.34
C PRO A 81 16.33 -2.44 -2.55
N VAL A 82 16.66 -1.92 -3.73
CA VAL A 82 16.74 -2.67 -4.99
C VAL A 82 18.18 -2.70 -5.48
N HIS A 83 18.50 -3.73 -6.27
CA HIS A 83 19.86 -4.08 -6.67
C HIS A 83 19.94 -4.33 -8.18
N ALA A 84 21.13 -4.24 -8.75
CA ALA A 84 21.37 -4.56 -10.16
C ALA A 84 21.20 -6.07 -10.42
N PRO A 85 20.38 -6.49 -11.41
CA PRO A 85 20.15 -7.90 -11.73
C PRO A 85 21.32 -8.57 -12.45
N THR A 86 22.18 -7.78 -13.09
CA THR A 86 23.35 -8.20 -13.85
C THR A 86 24.37 -7.05 -13.87
N SER A 87 25.56 -7.25 -14.45
CA SER A 87 26.53 -6.18 -14.72
C SER A 87 26.14 -5.36 -15.94
N GLY A 88 26.53 -4.08 -15.95
CA GLY A 88 26.22 -3.22 -17.08
C GLY A 88 26.47 -1.74 -16.82
N THR A 89 25.68 -0.92 -17.50
CA THR A 89 25.69 0.55 -17.41
C THR A 89 24.29 1.04 -17.06
N VAL A 90 24.18 2.01 -16.17
CA VAL A 90 22.90 2.68 -15.89
C VAL A 90 22.53 3.53 -17.11
N GLY A 91 21.37 3.24 -17.69
CA GLY A 91 20.75 4.04 -18.74
C GLY A 91 19.94 5.18 -18.13
N GLU A 92 18.71 5.37 -18.58
CA GLU A 92 17.82 6.40 -18.02
C GLU A 92 17.27 6.05 -16.63
N ILE A 93 16.98 7.08 -15.83
CA ILE A 93 16.37 6.96 -14.49
C ILE A 93 15.04 7.73 -14.51
N GLU A 94 14.02 7.13 -15.13
CA GLU A 94 12.74 7.78 -15.46
C GLU A 94 11.49 6.95 -15.10
N PRO A 95 10.27 7.51 -15.22
CA PRO A 95 9.03 6.78 -14.99
C PRO A 95 8.75 5.75 -16.11
N HIS A 96 9.00 4.47 -15.84
CA HIS A 96 8.70 3.35 -16.75
C HIS A 96 7.38 2.65 -16.43
N VAL A 97 6.78 1.95 -17.39
CA VAL A 97 5.50 1.24 -17.23
C VAL A 97 5.56 0.20 -16.10
N SER A 98 4.63 0.28 -15.15
CA SER A 98 4.69 -0.49 -13.90
C SER A 98 3.94 -1.82 -13.95
N ALA A 99 4.37 -2.76 -13.10
CA ALA A 99 3.70 -4.03 -12.83
C ALA A 99 2.44 -3.82 -11.95
N HIS A 100 1.45 -3.11 -12.49
CA HIS A 100 0.19 -2.77 -11.81
C HIS A 100 -0.98 -2.80 -12.82
N PRO A 101 -2.22 -3.15 -12.43
CA PRO A 101 -3.37 -3.23 -13.35
C PRO A 101 -3.63 -1.99 -14.21
N SER A 102 -3.26 -0.80 -13.73
CA SER A 102 -3.43 0.47 -14.45
C SER A 102 -2.28 0.83 -15.40
N GLY A 103 -1.15 0.11 -15.36
CA GLY A 103 0.06 0.40 -16.15
C GLY A 103 0.69 1.78 -15.90
N LEU A 104 0.25 2.54 -14.88
CA LEU A 104 0.74 3.90 -14.65
C LEU A 104 2.26 3.92 -14.43
N PRO A 105 3.02 4.81 -15.08
CA PRO A 105 4.47 4.83 -14.96
C PRO A 105 4.95 5.09 -13.52
N THR A 106 6.02 4.39 -13.13
CA THR A 106 6.69 4.52 -11.82
C THR A 106 8.20 4.65 -12.02
N LEU A 107 8.87 5.43 -11.17
CA LEU A 107 10.31 5.63 -11.27
C LEU A 107 11.07 4.29 -11.26
N ALA A 108 11.85 4.06 -12.29
CA ALA A 108 12.67 2.88 -12.50
C ALA A 108 14.10 3.29 -12.89
N ILE A 109 15.00 2.33 -12.84
CA ILE A 109 16.40 2.47 -13.25
C ILE A 109 16.60 1.52 -14.43
N GLU A 110 16.96 2.05 -15.59
CA GLU A 110 17.39 1.24 -16.73
C GLU A 110 18.82 0.74 -16.50
N ILE A 111 19.06 -0.54 -16.76
CA ILE A 111 20.39 -1.14 -16.78
C ILE A 111 20.58 -1.81 -18.14
N ILE A 112 21.49 -1.25 -18.93
CA ILE A 112 21.96 -1.79 -20.21
C ILE A 112 23.04 -2.81 -19.88
N ALA A 113 22.75 -4.09 -20.15
CA ALA A 113 23.64 -5.19 -19.80
C ALA A 113 24.91 -5.19 -20.66
N ASP A 114 26.04 -5.53 -20.05
CA ASP A 114 27.31 -5.73 -20.78
C ASP A 114 27.54 -7.20 -21.21
N GLY A 115 26.65 -8.11 -20.82
CA GLY A 115 26.73 -9.54 -21.10
C GLY A 115 27.76 -10.31 -20.26
N GLN A 116 28.42 -9.67 -19.29
CA GLN A 116 29.46 -10.29 -18.46
C GLN A 116 28.91 -10.96 -17.18
N ASP A 117 27.74 -10.53 -16.72
CA ASP A 117 27.08 -10.96 -15.47
C ASP A 117 27.97 -10.85 -14.20
N GLU A 118 28.92 -9.92 -14.19
CA GLU A 118 29.97 -9.79 -13.18
C GLU A 118 29.41 -9.36 -11.81
N TRP A 119 29.65 -10.17 -10.78
CA TRP A 119 29.22 -9.91 -9.40
C TRP A 119 30.02 -8.80 -8.71
N CYS A 120 29.33 -8.05 -7.84
CA CYS A 120 29.96 -7.26 -6.78
C CYS A 120 30.54 -8.18 -5.68
N ASP A 121 31.32 -7.60 -4.77
CA ASP A 121 31.91 -8.35 -3.65
C ASP A 121 30.81 -8.93 -2.73
N ARG A 122 30.61 -10.24 -2.80
CA ARG A 122 29.67 -10.98 -1.95
C ARG A 122 30.30 -11.27 -0.59
N GLN A 123 29.53 -11.03 0.47
CA GLN A 123 29.97 -11.22 1.86
C GLN A 123 29.07 -12.27 2.53
N PRO A 124 29.36 -13.58 2.40
CA PRO A 124 28.57 -14.66 3.00
C PRO A 124 28.83 -14.81 4.50
N PHE A 125 27.78 -15.08 5.28
CA PHE A 125 27.83 -15.41 6.70
C PHE A 125 27.70 -16.93 6.87
N ALA A 126 28.74 -17.67 6.46
CA ALA A 126 28.70 -19.14 6.36
C ALA A 126 28.39 -19.86 7.69
N ASN A 127 28.78 -19.27 8.83
CA ASN A 127 28.26 -19.63 10.15
C ASN A 127 27.46 -18.44 10.70
N PHE A 128 26.15 -18.41 10.48
CA PHE A 128 25.33 -17.29 10.93
C PHE A 128 25.23 -17.17 12.46
N HIS A 129 25.49 -18.26 13.22
CA HIS A 129 25.42 -18.27 14.69
C HIS A 129 26.52 -17.45 15.38
N SER A 130 27.56 -17.00 14.66
CA SER A 130 28.60 -16.11 15.20
C SER A 130 28.28 -14.62 15.08
N PHE A 131 27.10 -14.26 14.55
CA PHE A 131 26.64 -12.89 14.35
C PHE A 131 25.44 -12.59 15.26
N ASP A 132 25.27 -11.33 15.67
CA ASP A 132 24.10 -10.95 16.46
C ASP A 132 22.81 -10.97 15.61
N LYS A 133 21.67 -11.18 16.26
CA LYS A 133 20.35 -11.15 15.61
C LYS A 133 20.10 -9.82 14.90
N ILE A 134 20.56 -8.68 15.45
CA ILE A 134 20.42 -7.37 14.80
C ILE A 134 21.25 -7.31 13.51
N GLU A 135 22.44 -7.89 13.49
CA GLU A 135 23.29 -7.94 12.29
C GLU A 135 22.68 -8.82 11.20
N LEU A 136 22.11 -9.97 11.56
CA LEU A 136 21.38 -10.84 10.64
C LEU A 136 20.10 -10.20 10.08
N ILE A 137 19.31 -9.53 10.94
CA ILE A 137 18.12 -8.77 10.51
C ILE A 137 18.52 -7.61 9.60
N HIS A 138 19.64 -6.93 9.90
CA HIS A 138 20.20 -5.89 9.04
C HIS A 138 20.70 -6.46 7.71
N LYS A 139 21.35 -7.63 7.69
CA LYS A 139 21.75 -8.35 6.47
C LYS A 139 20.54 -8.69 5.59
N ILE A 140 19.45 -9.19 6.19
CA ILE A 140 18.17 -9.46 5.51
C ILE A 140 17.53 -8.17 4.96
N LYS A 141 17.61 -7.04 5.71
CA LYS A 141 17.17 -5.72 5.25
C LYS A 141 17.98 -5.26 4.03
N GLN A 142 19.31 -5.25 4.14
CA GLN A 142 20.20 -4.78 3.07
C GLN A 142 20.17 -5.66 1.83
N ALA A 143 19.94 -6.98 1.98
CA ALA A 143 19.71 -7.89 0.84
C ALA A 143 18.42 -7.61 0.04
N GLY A 144 17.62 -6.61 0.42
CA GLY A 144 16.49 -6.15 -0.37
C GLY A 144 15.23 -7.02 -0.21
N ILE A 145 15.19 -7.94 0.76
CA ILE A 145 14.18 -8.99 0.80
C ILE A 145 12.80 -8.42 1.22
N ALA A 146 11.84 -8.54 0.31
CA ALA A 146 10.42 -8.32 0.56
C ALA A 146 9.68 -9.66 0.36
N GLY A 147 8.56 -9.86 1.05
CA GLY A 147 7.78 -11.11 1.00
C GLY A 147 7.30 -11.45 -0.41
N LEU A 148 7.80 -12.55 -0.97
CA LEU A 148 7.58 -12.98 -2.36
C LEU A 148 6.18 -13.57 -2.62
N GLY A 149 5.43 -13.87 -1.56
CA GLY A 149 4.01 -14.25 -1.59
C GLY A 149 3.06 -13.07 -1.88
N GLY A 150 3.38 -12.26 -2.90
CA GLY A 150 2.53 -11.19 -3.44
C GLY A 150 2.50 -9.86 -2.66
N ALA A 151 2.48 -9.87 -1.33
CA ALA A 151 2.27 -8.64 -0.55
C ALA A 151 3.48 -7.68 -0.48
N ALA A 152 4.70 -8.13 -0.80
CA ALA A 152 5.94 -7.34 -0.75
C ALA A 152 6.15 -6.56 0.58
N PHE A 153 5.78 -7.18 1.70
CA PHE A 153 6.08 -6.67 3.03
C PHE A 153 7.58 -6.79 3.34
N PRO A 154 8.26 -5.79 3.92
CA PRO A 154 9.69 -5.88 4.27
C PRO A 154 9.98 -7.07 5.19
N THR A 155 10.76 -8.04 4.71
CA THR A 155 10.93 -9.33 5.40
C THR A 155 11.65 -9.18 6.74
N HIS A 156 12.57 -8.21 6.86
CA HIS A 156 13.30 -7.95 8.10
C HIS A 156 12.38 -7.61 9.29
N ILE A 157 11.27 -6.91 9.07
CA ILE A 157 10.31 -6.53 10.12
C ILE A 157 9.58 -7.77 10.67
N LYS A 158 9.25 -8.76 9.82
CA LYS A 158 8.65 -10.02 10.29
C LYS A 158 9.59 -10.84 11.19
N GLN A 159 10.91 -10.62 11.08
CA GLN A 159 11.91 -11.33 11.90
C GLN A 159 12.27 -10.58 13.19
N SER A 160 11.63 -9.43 13.44
CA SER A 160 11.72 -8.66 14.69
C SER A 160 10.32 -8.33 15.24
N PRO A 161 9.50 -9.34 15.57
CA PRO A 161 8.16 -9.10 16.12
C PRO A 161 8.22 -8.45 17.52
N ASN A 162 7.22 -7.62 17.84
CA ASN A 162 7.09 -6.99 19.16
C ASN A 162 6.66 -7.98 20.27
N HIS A 163 6.29 -9.19 19.90
CA HIS A 163 5.84 -10.27 20.78
C HIS A 163 6.64 -11.55 20.47
N PRO A 164 6.90 -12.43 21.45
CA PRO A 164 7.58 -13.70 21.21
C PRO A 164 6.89 -14.55 20.14
N CYS A 165 7.68 -15.25 19.33
CA CYS A 165 7.16 -16.21 18.36
C CYS A 165 6.96 -17.57 19.05
N GLU A 166 5.72 -18.05 19.14
CA GLU A 166 5.44 -19.42 19.57
C GLU A 166 5.50 -20.39 18.39
N ILE A 167 4.98 -19.99 17.22
CA ILE A 167 4.88 -20.83 16.02
C ILE A 167 5.37 -20.07 14.79
N LEU A 168 6.37 -20.64 14.11
CA LEU A 168 6.78 -20.22 12.77
C LEU A 168 6.10 -21.10 11.72
N ILE A 169 5.27 -20.52 10.86
CA ILE A 169 4.61 -21.20 9.75
C ILE A 169 5.33 -20.86 8.44
N ILE A 170 5.85 -21.89 7.76
CA ILE A 170 6.41 -21.77 6.42
C ILE A 170 5.33 -22.17 5.41
N ASN A 171 4.91 -21.20 4.60
CA ASN A 171 3.80 -21.33 3.66
C ASN A 171 4.32 -21.73 2.27
N GLY A 172 4.13 -23.01 1.93
CA GLY A 172 4.32 -23.61 0.61
C GLY A 172 3.01 -24.12 0.02
N ILE A 173 1.87 -23.49 0.36
CA ILE A 173 0.55 -23.95 -0.09
C ILE A 173 0.37 -23.76 -1.59
N GLU A 174 0.62 -22.56 -2.12
CA GLU A 174 0.50 -22.25 -3.56
C GLU A 174 -0.81 -22.79 -4.19
N CYS A 175 -1.93 -22.33 -3.62
CA CYS A 175 -3.30 -22.75 -3.99
C CYS A 175 -3.85 -22.04 -5.24
N GLU A 176 -3.19 -21.00 -5.75
CA GLU A 176 -3.62 -20.29 -6.96
C GLU A 176 -3.44 -21.20 -8.19
N PRO A 177 -4.45 -21.38 -9.06
CA PRO A 177 -4.34 -22.20 -10.27
C PRO A 177 -3.17 -21.81 -11.17
N TYR A 178 -2.66 -22.78 -11.92
CA TYR A 178 -1.47 -22.71 -12.80
C TYR A 178 -0.12 -22.47 -12.12
N ILE A 179 -0.05 -21.93 -10.90
CA ILE A 179 1.23 -21.54 -10.29
C ILE A 179 1.89 -22.73 -9.59
N THR A 180 3.19 -22.90 -9.84
CA THR A 180 4.01 -24.04 -9.41
C THR A 180 5.45 -23.62 -9.03
N ALA A 181 5.65 -22.34 -8.71
CA ALA A 181 6.97 -21.76 -8.52
C ALA A 181 7.56 -22.10 -7.14
N ASP A 182 6.73 -22.03 -6.07
CA ASP A 182 7.12 -22.50 -4.74
C ASP A 182 7.13 -24.05 -4.68
N ASP A 183 6.25 -24.74 -5.42
CA ASP A 183 6.24 -26.20 -5.57
C ASP A 183 7.58 -26.74 -6.11
N MET A 184 7.98 -26.34 -7.32
CA MET A 184 9.25 -26.78 -7.91
C MET A 184 10.45 -26.34 -7.06
N LEU A 185 10.37 -25.17 -6.41
CA LEU A 185 11.44 -24.70 -5.52
C LEU A 185 11.58 -25.59 -4.28
N MET A 186 10.49 -26.11 -3.71
CA MET A 186 10.56 -27.13 -2.65
C MET A 186 11.15 -28.45 -3.16
N ARG A 187 10.79 -28.90 -4.37
CA ARG A 187 11.33 -30.15 -4.94
C ARG A 187 12.84 -30.08 -5.16
N GLU A 188 13.35 -28.97 -5.69
CA GLU A 188 14.75 -28.83 -6.12
C GLU A 188 15.69 -28.19 -5.09
N LYS A 189 15.18 -27.39 -4.15
CA LYS A 189 15.97 -26.58 -3.22
C LYS A 189 15.57 -26.81 -1.76
N ALA A 190 15.03 -28.00 -1.42
CA ALA A 190 14.59 -28.35 -0.08
C ALA A 190 15.64 -28.03 1.00
N ASN A 191 16.87 -28.50 0.83
CA ASN A 191 17.96 -28.29 1.80
C ASN A 191 18.29 -26.80 1.98
N GLU A 192 18.37 -26.04 0.88
CA GLU A 192 18.56 -24.59 0.91
C GLU A 192 17.41 -23.86 1.60
N ILE A 193 16.16 -24.31 1.42
CA ILE A 193 15.00 -23.79 2.16
C ILE A 193 15.13 -24.13 3.65
N ILE A 194 15.46 -25.36 4.02
CA ILE A 194 15.64 -25.76 5.44
C ILE A 194 16.72 -24.91 6.11
N ASN A 195 17.85 -24.65 5.45
CA ASN A 195 18.90 -23.76 5.96
C ASN A 195 18.40 -22.31 6.13
N GLY A 196 17.52 -21.84 5.24
CA GLY A 196 16.80 -20.57 5.41
C GLY A 196 15.83 -20.57 6.60
N ILE A 197 15.18 -21.70 6.87
CA ILE A 197 14.34 -21.90 8.06
C ILE A 197 15.19 -21.92 9.35
N GLU A 198 16.41 -22.46 9.32
CA GLU A 198 17.30 -22.43 10.49
C GLU A 198 17.69 -21.01 10.90
N VAL A 199 17.97 -20.12 9.92
CA VAL A 199 18.18 -18.69 10.19
C VAL A 199 16.94 -18.08 10.85
N LEU A 200 15.74 -18.37 10.34
CA LEU A 200 14.48 -17.91 10.94
C LEU A 200 14.26 -18.47 12.36
N ASN A 201 14.60 -19.74 12.59
CA ASN A 201 14.49 -20.42 13.87
C ASN A 201 15.44 -19.81 14.93
N TYR A 202 16.66 -19.43 14.53
CA TYR A 202 17.60 -18.71 15.41
C TYR A 202 17.15 -17.27 15.70
N LEU A 203 16.60 -16.56 14.71
CA LEU A 203 16.09 -15.20 14.91
C LEU A 203 14.87 -15.17 15.83
N LEU A 204 13.89 -16.05 15.60
CA LEU A 204 12.57 -16.02 16.24
C LEU A 204 12.41 -16.92 17.47
N GLU A 205 13.27 -17.93 17.65
CA GLU A 205 13.21 -18.96 18.71
C GLU A 205 11.82 -19.63 18.92
N PRO A 206 11.15 -20.10 17.85
CA PRO A 206 9.81 -20.68 17.94
C PRO A 206 9.80 -22.05 18.63
N GLN A 207 8.75 -22.31 19.42
CA GLN A 207 8.51 -23.61 20.06
C GLN A 207 8.15 -24.72 19.04
N LEU A 208 7.69 -24.32 17.85
CA LEU A 208 7.34 -25.20 16.74
C LEU A 208 7.51 -24.49 15.40
N VAL A 209 8.14 -25.16 14.44
CA VAL A 209 8.15 -24.77 13.03
C VAL A 209 7.23 -25.71 12.25
N VAL A 210 6.27 -25.15 11.53
CA VAL A 210 5.31 -25.89 10.70
C VAL A 210 5.52 -25.55 9.23
N ILE A 211 5.92 -26.53 8.42
CA ILE A 211 6.07 -26.38 6.96
C ILE A 211 4.80 -26.89 6.31
N ALA A 212 3.95 -25.97 5.88
CA ALA A 212 2.61 -26.26 5.38
C ALA A 212 2.60 -26.28 3.85
N ILE A 213 2.27 -27.44 3.28
CA ILE A 213 2.32 -27.74 1.85
C ILE A 213 0.99 -28.36 1.45
N GLU A 214 0.46 -27.98 0.30
CA GLU A 214 -0.83 -28.47 -0.21
C GLU A 214 -0.73 -29.94 -0.68
N ASP A 215 -1.77 -30.75 -0.45
CA ASP A 215 -1.75 -32.22 -0.59
C ASP A 215 -1.58 -32.72 -2.04
N ASN A 216 -1.88 -31.87 -3.03
CA ASN A 216 -1.51 -32.07 -4.43
C ASN A 216 0.01 -32.16 -4.68
N LYS A 217 0.86 -31.54 -3.84
CA LYS A 217 2.33 -31.43 -4.03
C LYS A 217 3.10 -32.55 -3.34
N ARG A 218 2.76 -33.81 -3.65
CA ARG A 218 3.38 -35.01 -3.04
C ARG A 218 4.92 -35.04 -3.12
N GLU A 219 5.51 -34.56 -4.21
CA GLU A 219 6.97 -34.51 -4.35
C GLU A 219 7.62 -33.45 -3.46
N ALA A 220 7.03 -32.25 -3.35
CA ALA A 220 7.50 -31.21 -2.43
C ALA A 220 7.35 -31.65 -0.97
N LEU A 221 6.24 -32.29 -0.61
CA LEU A 221 6.03 -32.92 0.70
C LEU A 221 7.18 -33.88 1.03
N ASN A 222 7.47 -34.84 0.13
CA ASN A 222 8.56 -35.80 0.32
C ASN A 222 9.93 -35.12 0.39
N ALA A 223 10.22 -34.15 -0.46
CA ALA A 223 11.52 -33.45 -0.49
C ALA A 223 11.77 -32.67 0.80
N MET A 224 10.76 -31.94 1.28
CA MET A 224 10.83 -31.14 2.50
C MET A 224 10.87 -32.01 3.76
N ASP A 225 10.15 -33.13 3.80
CA ASP A 225 10.16 -34.05 4.95
C ASP A 225 11.52 -34.77 5.09
N ASN A 226 12.10 -35.21 3.96
CA ASN A 226 13.47 -35.74 3.94
C ASN A 226 14.51 -34.71 4.39
N ALA A 227 14.39 -33.44 3.97
CA ALA A 227 15.27 -32.37 4.42
C ALA A 227 15.07 -31.95 5.89
N CYS A 228 13.92 -32.30 6.51
CA CYS A 228 13.66 -32.08 7.94
C CYS A 228 14.22 -33.20 8.86
N GLN A 229 14.79 -34.28 8.32
CA GLN A 229 15.28 -35.39 9.14
C GLN A 229 16.27 -34.91 10.21
N GLY A 230 16.07 -35.37 11.45
CA GLY A 230 16.86 -34.97 12.63
C GLY A 230 16.42 -33.65 13.29
N LYS A 231 15.52 -32.85 12.72
CA LYS A 231 15.06 -31.57 13.29
C LYS A 231 13.85 -31.78 14.21
N THR A 232 14.06 -31.75 15.53
CA THR A 232 13.04 -32.15 16.53
C THR A 232 11.89 -31.16 16.76
N ASN A 233 12.04 -29.89 16.35
CA ASN A 233 10.98 -28.87 16.41
C ASN A 233 10.42 -28.48 15.04
N PHE A 234 10.81 -29.16 13.95
CA PHE A 234 10.30 -28.92 12.59
C PHE A 234 9.27 -30.00 12.24
N VAL A 235 8.19 -29.60 11.57
CA VAL A 235 7.06 -30.49 11.26
C VAL A 235 6.49 -30.15 9.89
N VAL A 236 6.57 -31.07 8.93
CA VAL A 236 5.89 -30.94 7.63
C VAL A 236 4.41 -31.31 7.79
N ARG A 237 3.53 -30.55 7.12
CA ARG A 237 2.07 -30.76 7.13
C ARG A 237 1.49 -30.66 5.73
N SER A 238 0.90 -31.76 5.29
CA SER A 238 0.00 -31.82 4.14
C SER A 238 -1.31 -31.14 4.49
N ILE A 239 -1.71 -30.13 3.73
CA ILE A 239 -2.93 -29.34 3.90
C ILE A 239 -3.88 -29.63 2.73
N PRO A 240 -5.20 -29.83 2.95
CA PRO A 240 -6.14 -30.08 1.87
C PRO A 240 -6.16 -28.98 0.80
N THR A 241 -6.13 -29.38 -0.48
CA THR A 241 -6.28 -28.47 -1.63
C THR A 241 -7.64 -27.77 -1.58
N LYS A 242 -7.64 -26.48 -1.24
CA LYS A 242 -8.85 -25.65 -1.10
C LYS A 242 -8.46 -24.18 -1.26
N TYR A 243 -9.10 -23.44 -2.16
CA TYR A 243 -8.76 -22.03 -2.37
C TYR A 243 -9.54 -21.10 -1.42
N PRO A 244 -8.94 -20.11 -0.72
CA PRO A 244 -7.52 -19.74 -0.69
C PRO A 244 -6.82 -20.15 0.64
N ALA A 245 -6.57 -21.45 0.85
CA ALA A 245 -5.88 -21.94 2.04
C ALA A 245 -4.47 -21.34 2.24
N GLY A 246 -3.82 -20.87 1.16
CA GLY A 246 -2.54 -20.18 1.21
C GLY A 246 -2.59 -18.74 1.76
N GLY A 247 -3.78 -18.18 2.04
CA GLY A 247 -3.93 -16.89 2.70
C GLY A 247 -3.48 -16.94 4.16
N GLU A 248 -2.74 -15.93 4.65
CA GLU A 248 -2.14 -15.93 5.99
C GLU A 248 -3.17 -16.17 7.13
N LYS A 249 -4.36 -15.56 7.06
CA LYS A 249 -5.44 -15.79 8.02
C LYS A 249 -5.98 -17.24 7.96
N GLN A 250 -6.24 -17.74 6.74
CA GLN A 250 -6.82 -19.06 6.50
C GLN A 250 -5.86 -20.18 6.91
N LEU A 251 -4.58 -20.06 6.55
CA LEU A 251 -3.55 -21.04 6.90
C LEU A 251 -3.36 -21.15 8.42
N ILE A 252 -3.38 -20.02 9.12
CA ILE A 252 -3.34 -20.00 10.59
C ILE A 252 -4.58 -20.67 11.17
N GLN A 253 -5.77 -20.42 10.64
CA GLN A 253 -7.01 -21.07 11.08
C GLN A 253 -6.96 -22.60 10.89
N VAL A 254 -6.49 -23.07 9.73
CA VAL A 254 -6.32 -24.50 9.41
C VAL A 254 -5.31 -25.20 10.33
N ILE A 255 -4.21 -24.53 10.69
CA ILE A 255 -3.14 -25.13 11.49
C ILE A 255 -3.38 -25.00 13.00
N THR A 256 -4.14 -24.01 13.46
CA THR A 256 -4.22 -23.65 14.89
C THR A 256 -5.62 -23.51 15.48
N ASN A 257 -6.67 -23.46 14.64
CA ASN A 257 -8.02 -23.03 15.02
C ASN A 257 -8.07 -21.63 15.69
N GLN A 258 -7.09 -20.77 15.42
CA GLN A 258 -7.11 -19.36 15.81
C GLN A 258 -7.43 -18.46 14.61
N GLU A 259 -8.11 -17.35 14.86
CA GLU A 259 -8.37 -16.31 13.87
C GLU A 259 -7.59 -15.04 14.26
N ILE A 260 -6.95 -14.38 13.30
CA ILE A 260 -6.33 -13.06 13.54
C ILE A 260 -7.45 -12.01 13.64
N PRO A 261 -7.59 -11.30 14.78
CA PRO A 261 -8.63 -10.29 14.95
C PRO A 261 -8.53 -9.14 13.93
N SER A 262 -9.68 -8.53 13.61
CA SER A 262 -9.74 -7.32 12.76
C SER A 262 -8.76 -6.25 13.26
N GLY A 263 -7.91 -5.75 12.35
CA GLY A 263 -6.89 -4.73 12.65
C GLY A 263 -5.61 -5.23 13.34
N LYS A 264 -5.48 -6.52 13.64
CA LYS A 264 -4.25 -7.15 14.17
C LYS A 264 -3.44 -7.88 13.09
N VAL A 265 -2.19 -8.21 13.42
CA VAL A 265 -1.29 -9.06 12.62
C VAL A 265 -1.04 -10.42 13.30
N ALA A 266 -0.52 -11.40 12.55
CA ALA A 266 -0.21 -12.74 13.07
C ALA A 266 0.72 -12.72 14.31
N ALA A 267 1.67 -11.78 14.35
CA ALA A 267 2.59 -11.63 15.47
C ALA A 267 1.88 -11.23 16.79
N ASP A 268 0.70 -10.60 16.72
CA ASP A 268 -0.08 -10.21 17.90
C ASP A 268 -0.77 -11.40 18.60
N ILE A 269 -0.67 -12.60 18.01
CA ILE A 269 -1.09 -13.90 18.56
C ILE A 269 0.08 -14.91 18.61
N GLY A 270 1.33 -14.42 18.56
CA GLY A 270 2.53 -15.26 18.69
C GLY A 270 2.89 -16.09 17.45
N ILE A 271 2.36 -15.77 16.27
CA ILE A 271 2.59 -16.54 15.04
C ILE A 271 3.30 -15.69 13.98
N VAL A 272 4.37 -16.21 13.37
CA VAL A 272 5.00 -15.61 12.19
C VAL A 272 4.79 -16.51 10.99
N THR A 273 4.31 -15.96 9.86
CA THR A 273 4.14 -16.71 8.61
C THR A 273 5.06 -16.18 7.51
N GLN A 274 5.83 -17.09 6.91
CA GLN A 274 6.84 -16.78 5.89
C GLN A 274 6.69 -17.69 4.67
N ASN A 275 6.74 -17.13 3.46
CA ASN A 275 6.61 -17.89 2.20
C ASN A 275 7.94 -18.56 1.78
N ILE A 276 7.85 -19.77 1.20
CA ILE A 276 8.96 -20.61 0.71
C ILE A 276 10.02 -19.81 -0.07
N GLY A 277 9.67 -19.18 -1.20
CA GLY A 277 10.62 -18.42 -2.01
C GLY A 277 11.30 -17.28 -1.25
N THR A 278 10.61 -16.68 -0.27
CA THR A 278 11.21 -15.67 0.60
C THR A 278 12.22 -16.28 1.58
N THR A 279 11.96 -17.48 2.09
CA THR A 279 12.88 -18.22 2.96
C THR A 279 14.14 -18.68 2.21
N TYR A 280 13.99 -19.11 0.95
CA TYR A 280 15.13 -19.36 0.05
C TYR A 280 15.94 -18.08 -0.23
N ALA A 281 15.28 -16.93 -0.39
CA ALA A 281 15.98 -15.65 -0.51
C ALA A 281 16.77 -15.26 0.75
N ILE A 282 16.29 -15.61 1.96
CA ILE A 282 17.05 -15.45 3.21
C ILE A 282 18.29 -16.36 3.20
N TYR A 283 18.14 -17.62 2.79
CA TYR A 283 19.29 -18.53 2.64
C TYR A 283 20.37 -17.94 1.71
N ASN A 284 20.00 -17.47 0.51
CA ASN A 284 20.95 -16.84 -0.42
C ASN A 284 21.64 -15.61 0.19
N ALA A 285 20.89 -14.73 0.86
CA ALA A 285 21.43 -13.51 1.47
C ALA A 285 22.41 -13.78 2.62
N ILE A 286 22.18 -14.84 3.39
CA ILE A 286 23.07 -15.26 4.48
C ILE A 286 24.23 -16.11 3.94
N TYR A 287 23.97 -17.28 3.38
CA TYR A 287 25.01 -18.27 3.05
C TYR A 287 25.83 -17.94 1.81
N LYS A 288 25.28 -17.22 0.83
CA LYS A 288 25.99 -16.83 -0.40
C LYS A 288 26.33 -15.34 -0.43
N GLY A 289 25.75 -14.54 0.46
CA GLY A 289 25.86 -13.08 0.44
C GLY A 289 25.10 -12.42 -0.72
N GLU A 290 24.13 -13.11 -1.30
CA GLU A 290 23.43 -12.72 -2.54
C GLU A 290 22.12 -11.96 -2.24
N PRO A 291 21.94 -10.71 -2.70
CA PRO A 291 20.69 -9.99 -2.55
C PRO A 291 19.56 -10.57 -3.42
N LEU A 292 18.32 -10.17 -3.11
CA LEU A 292 17.14 -10.51 -3.90
C LEU A 292 17.15 -9.76 -5.25
N ILE A 293 17.81 -10.37 -6.24
CA ILE A 293 17.91 -9.89 -7.63
C ILE A 293 17.17 -10.75 -8.66
N GLU A 294 16.75 -11.96 -8.30
CA GLU A 294 16.00 -12.88 -9.16
C GLU A 294 14.99 -13.69 -8.34
N ARG A 295 14.04 -14.34 -9.02
CA ARG A 295 13.11 -15.30 -8.41
C ARG A 295 12.65 -16.36 -9.40
N VAL A 296 12.12 -17.48 -8.87
CA VAL A 296 11.36 -18.43 -9.69
C VAL A 296 10.02 -17.81 -10.10
N VAL A 297 9.68 -17.99 -11.37
CA VAL A 297 8.41 -17.57 -11.99
C VAL A 297 7.87 -18.71 -12.85
N THR A 298 6.59 -19.06 -12.67
CA THR A 298 5.91 -20.03 -13.54
C THR A 298 5.51 -19.37 -14.86
N LEU A 299 5.91 -19.95 -15.99
CA LEU A 299 5.55 -19.51 -17.35
C LEU A 299 4.68 -20.59 -17.98
N THR A 300 3.41 -20.30 -18.26
CA THR A 300 2.43 -21.34 -18.61
C THR A 300 1.19 -20.78 -19.33
N GLY A 301 0.25 -21.67 -19.67
CA GLY A 301 -0.92 -21.40 -20.52
C GLY A 301 -0.76 -22.01 -21.92
N GLU A 302 -1.88 -22.16 -22.63
CA GLU A 302 -1.96 -22.82 -23.93
C GLU A 302 -1.15 -22.13 -25.04
N GLN A 303 -0.90 -20.82 -24.92
CA GLN A 303 -0.11 -20.06 -25.89
C GLN A 303 1.40 -20.00 -25.56
N VAL A 304 1.86 -20.82 -24.61
CA VAL A 304 3.27 -21.03 -24.27
C VAL A 304 3.72 -22.41 -24.76
N THR A 305 4.74 -22.46 -25.63
CA THR A 305 5.23 -23.72 -26.22
C THR A 305 6.23 -24.44 -25.32
N LYS A 306 6.90 -23.71 -24.42
CA LYS A 306 7.76 -24.26 -23.36
C LYS A 306 7.22 -23.85 -21.99
N PRO A 307 6.11 -24.45 -21.51
CA PRO A 307 5.65 -24.21 -20.15
C PRO A 307 6.66 -24.78 -19.14
N GLY A 308 6.82 -24.12 -18.00
CA GLY A 308 7.81 -24.50 -17.00
C GLY A 308 7.98 -23.45 -15.90
N ASN A 309 9.01 -23.63 -15.08
CA ASN A 309 9.39 -22.67 -14.03
C ASN A 309 10.80 -22.16 -14.32
N TYR A 310 11.01 -20.86 -14.18
CA TYR A 310 12.24 -20.19 -14.64
C TYR A 310 12.79 -19.21 -13.60
N TRP A 311 14.11 -19.18 -13.45
CA TRP A 311 14.81 -18.10 -12.75
C TRP A 311 14.77 -16.85 -13.64
N LEU A 312 14.05 -15.82 -13.19
CA LEU A 312 13.96 -14.53 -13.87
C LEU A 312 14.58 -13.42 -13.02
N PRO A 313 15.59 -12.69 -13.55
CA PRO A 313 16.10 -11.51 -12.89
C PRO A 313 15.06 -10.38 -12.81
N ILE A 314 15.05 -9.67 -11.69
CA ILE A 314 14.15 -8.54 -11.42
C ILE A 314 14.53 -7.39 -12.35
N GLY A 315 13.55 -6.88 -13.08
CA GLY A 315 13.73 -5.88 -14.14
C GLY A 315 13.68 -6.45 -15.56
N THR A 316 13.69 -7.78 -15.74
CA THR A 316 13.58 -8.40 -17.08
C THR A 316 12.26 -8.02 -17.75
N PRO A 317 12.24 -7.44 -18.97
CA PRO A 317 10.99 -7.10 -19.65
C PRO A 317 10.18 -8.34 -20.06
N ILE A 318 8.85 -8.32 -19.87
CA ILE A 318 7.98 -9.47 -20.18
C ILE A 318 8.11 -9.96 -21.63
N HIS A 319 8.26 -9.09 -22.63
CA HIS A 319 8.44 -9.51 -24.03
C HIS A 319 9.68 -10.39 -24.26
N HIS A 320 10.77 -10.15 -23.51
CA HIS A 320 11.99 -10.95 -23.57
C HIS A 320 11.83 -12.31 -22.88
N VAL A 321 10.98 -12.38 -21.86
CA VAL A 321 10.59 -13.64 -21.21
C VAL A 321 9.75 -14.50 -22.15
N LEU A 322 8.74 -13.89 -22.78
CA LEU A 322 7.79 -14.55 -23.67
C LEU A 322 8.44 -15.14 -24.92
N SER A 323 9.38 -14.41 -25.55
CA SER A 323 10.05 -14.88 -26.76
C SER A 323 10.86 -16.17 -26.54
N GLN A 324 11.47 -16.34 -25.36
CA GLN A 324 12.29 -17.53 -25.05
C GLN A 324 11.46 -18.79 -24.81
N VAL A 325 10.28 -18.65 -24.22
CA VAL A 325 9.28 -19.74 -24.09
C VAL A 325 8.44 -19.95 -25.36
N GLY A 326 8.88 -19.35 -26.48
CA GLY A 326 8.32 -19.53 -27.81
C GLY A 326 7.00 -18.79 -28.06
N HIS A 327 6.65 -17.81 -27.22
CA HIS A 327 5.51 -16.94 -27.44
C HIS A 327 5.96 -15.66 -28.19
N MET A 328 5.84 -15.69 -29.52
CA MET A 328 6.38 -14.63 -30.39
C MET A 328 5.36 -13.55 -30.81
N LYS A 329 4.11 -13.62 -30.34
CA LYS A 329 3.08 -12.62 -30.69
C LYS A 329 3.27 -11.35 -29.85
N ILE A 330 3.52 -10.23 -30.51
CA ILE A 330 3.73 -8.93 -29.86
C ILE A 330 2.45 -8.11 -29.96
N GLY A 331 1.66 -8.11 -28.89
CA GLY A 331 0.41 -7.36 -28.76
C GLY A 331 -0.85 -8.15 -29.13
N GLY A 332 -1.99 -7.70 -28.59
CA GLY A 332 -3.32 -8.29 -28.84
C GLY A 332 -3.76 -9.37 -27.84
N GLU A 333 -2.84 -10.05 -27.17
CA GLU A 333 -3.17 -11.23 -26.35
C GLU A 333 -3.02 -11.01 -24.83
N ARG A 334 -3.86 -11.71 -24.07
CA ARG A 334 -4.10 -11.48 -22.64
C ARG A 334 -3.02 -12.14 -21.77
N VAL A 335 -1.84 -11.55 -21.70
CA VAL A 335 -0.82 -11.93 -20.71
C VAL A 335 -1.26 -11.52 -19.31
N ILE A 336 -1.35 -12.47 -18.38
CA ILE A 336 -1.74 -12.26 -16.98
C ILE A 336 -0.52 -12.38 -16.08
N MET A 337 -0.28 -11.39 -15.22
CA MET A 337 0.68 -11.48 -14.13
C MET A 337 -0.02 -12.01 -12.88
N GLY A 338 0.54 -13.08 -12.30
CA GLY A 338 -0.13 -13.91 -11.29
C GLY A 338 -1.06 -14.94 -11.92
N GLY A 339 -1.95 -15.50 -11.11
CA GLY A 339 -2.94 -16.50 -11.55
C GLY A 339 -4.32 -15.88 -11.89
N PRO A 340 -5.31 -16.72 -12.24
CA PRO A 340 -6.60 -16.27 -12.74
C PRO A 340 -7.54 -15.67 -11.67
N MET A 341 -7.28 -15.89 -10.37
CA MET A 341 -8.16 -15.45 -9.27
C MET A 341 -7.73 -14.07 -8.72
N MET A 342 -6.44 -13.91 -8.43
CA MET A 342 -5.88 -12.69 -7.82
C MET A 342 -5.08 -11.79 -8.76
N GLY A 343 -4.57 -12.35 -9.88
CA GLY A 343 -3.72 -11.68 -10.84
C GLY A 343 -4.41 -10.60 -11.69
N PHE A 344 -3.69 -10.08 -12.69
CA PHE A 344 -4.19 -9.04 -13.58
C PHE A 344 -3.57 -9.12 -14.98
N ALA A 345 -4.32 -8.72 -16.01
CA ALA A 345 -3.77 -8.58 -17.36
C ALA A 345 -2.81 -7.38 -17.43
N VAL A 346 -1.62 -7.56 -18.00
CA VAL A 346 -0.63 -6.47 -18.15
C VAL A 346 -0.98 -5.57 -19.34
N GLN A 347 -0.85 -4.25 -19.17
CA GLN A 347 -1.20 -3.27 -20.20
C GLN A 347 -0.14 -3.15 -21.32
N SER A 348 1.07 -3.68 -21.11
CA SER A 348 2.18 -3.68 -22.08
C SER A 348 3.17 -4.79 -21.75
N HIS A 349 3.76 -5.42 -22.78
CA HIS A 349 4.83 -6.41 -22.62
C HIS A 349 6.21 -5.74 -22.33
N GLN A 350 6.26 -4.41 -22.20
CA GLN A 350 7.42 -3.67 -21.67
C GLN A 350 7.46 -3.64 -20.13
N VAL A 351 6.38 -4.06 -19.46
CA VAL A 351 6.35 -4.21 -17.99
C VAL A 351 7.49 -5.14 -17.55
N PRO A 352 8.27 -4.78 -16.53
CA PRO A 352 9.33 -5.63 -15.99
C PRO A 352 8.80 -6.70 -15.04
N VAL A 353 9.51 -7.83 -14.95
CA VAL A 353 9.44 -8.79 -13.84
C VAL A 353 9.85 -8.09 -12.54
N THR A 354 9.09 -8.30 -11.47
CA THR A 354 9.33 -7.69 -10.15
C THR A 354 9.36 -8.75 -9.04
N LYS A 355 9.72 -8.35 -7.81
CA LYS A 355 9.68 -9.21 -6.61
C LYS A 355 8.33 -9.95 -6.44
N ILE A 356 7.20 -9.39 -6.89
CA ILE A 356 5.86 -9.98 -6.78
C ILE A 356 5.41 -10.81 -8.00
N THR A 357 6.18 -10.83 -9.09
CA THR A 357 5.84 -11.56 -10.31
C THR A 357 6.11 -13.06 -10.11
N ASN A 358 5.13 -13.82 -9.62
CA ASN A 358 5.25 -15.27 -9.38
C ASN A 358 4.82 -16.14 -10.57
N CYS A 359 3.94 -15.64 -11.44
CA CYS A 359 3.53 -16.31 -12.67
C CYS A 359 3.35 -15.29 -13.82
N LEU A 360 3.62 -15.72 -15.04
CA LEU A 360 3.09 -15.13 -16.27
C LEU A 360 2.28 -16.21 -17.01
N LEU A 361 0.95 -16.06 -16.97
CA LEU A 361 -0.01 -16.95 -17.60
C LEU A 361 -0.42 -16.35 -18.96
N VAL A 362 -0.27 -17.10 -20.05
CA VAL A 362 -0.67 -16.71 -21.41
C VAL A 362 -1.67 -17.73 -21.96
N PRO A 363 -2.95 -17.60 -21.58
CA PRO A 363 -3.95 -18.59 -21.92
C PRO A 363 -4.44 -18.42 -23.36
N SER A 364 -5.08 -19.46 -23.90
CA SER A 364 -5.92 -19.31 -25.09
C SER A 364 -7.28 -18.69 -24.71
N GLU A 365 -8.02 -18.22 -25.71
CA GLU A 365 -9.41 -17.77 -25.52
C GLU A 365 -10.36 -18.91 -25.14
N GLN A 366 -9.99 -20.17 -25.43
CA GLN A 366 -10.73 -21.37 -25.03
C GLN A 366 -10.39 -21.80 -23.59
N GLU A 367 -9.14 -21.59 -23.17
CA GLU A 367 -8.63 -21.91 -21.83
C GLU A 367 -9.13 -20.96 -20.75
N LEU A 368 -9.07 -19.65 -21.03
CA LEU A 368 -9.48 -18.60 -20.10
C LEU A 368 -10.19 -17.46 -20.85
N PRO A 369 -11.45 -17.69 -21.29
CA PRO A 369 -12.21 -16.71 -22.06
C PRO A 369 -12.32 -15.35 -21.36
N ALA A 370 -12.68 -14.32 -22.15
CA ALA A 370 -13.08 -13.05 -21.60
C ALA A 370 -14.33 -13.25 -20.72
N PRO A 371 -14.39 -12.65 -19.50
CA PRO A 371 -15.59 -12.73 -18.68
C PRO A 371 -16.77 -12.07 -19.42
N PRO A 372 -17.98 -12.63 -19.36
CA PRO A 372 -19.16 -12.03 -19.97
C PRO A 372 -19.54 -10.72 -19.24
N PRO A 373 -20.37 -9.85 -19.84
CA PRO A 373 -20.70 -8.56 -19.26
C PRO A 373 -21.47 -8.69 -17.94
N GLU A 374 -21.11 -7.86 -16.94
CA GLU A 374 -21.75 -7.81 -15.61
C GLU A 374 -23.28 -7.78 -15.70
N GLN A 375 -23.94 -8.76 -15.08
CA GLN A 375 -25.40 -8.86 -14.97
C GLN A 375 -25.89 -8.34 -13.60
N PRO A 376 -27.17 -7.90 -13.48
CA PRO A 376 -27.74 -7.48 -12.21
C PRO A 376 -27.74 -8.59 -11.16
N CYS A 377 -27.32 -8.27 -9.93
CA CYS A 377 -27.23 -9.24 -8.84
C CYS A 377 -28.60 -9.88 -8.50
N ILE A 378 -28.74 -11.18 -8.81
CA ILE A 378 -29.97 -11.97 -8.57
C ILE A 378 -30.20 -12.35 -7.09
N ARG A 379 -29.33 -11.92 -6.18
CA ARG A 379 -29.39 -12.17 -4.72
C ARG A 379 -29.36 -13.64 -4.27
N CYS A 380 -28.68 -14.51 -5.00
CA CYS A 380 -28.53 -15.95 -4.72
C CYS A 380 -27.70 -16.34 -3.48
N SER A 381 -27.17 -15.37 -2.72
CA SER A 381 -26.27 -15.53 -1.55
C SER A 381 -24.93 -16.26 -1.74
N ALA A 382 -24.74 -17.10 -2.77
CA ALA A 382 -23.54 -17.92 -3.00
C ALA A 382 -22.18 -17.22 -2.77
N CYS A 383 -22.08 -15.93 -3.14
CA CYS A 383 -20.88 -15.13 -2.94
C CYS A 383 -20.47 -14.94 -1.46
N ALA A 384 -21.41 -15.04 -0.51
CA ALA A 384 -21.18 -15.05 0.93
C ALA A 384 -20.83 -16.46 1.44
N ASP A 385 -21.49 -17.49 0.92
CA ASP A 385 -21.25 -18.89 1.31
C ASP A 385 -19.80 -19.33 1.02
N VAL A 386 -19.22 -18.87 -0.09
CA VAL A 386 -17.80 -19.10 -0.43
C VAL A 386 -16.83 -18.09 0.20
N CYS A 387 -17.27 -17.16 1.05
CA CYS A 387 -16.41 -16.08 1.54
C CYS A 387 -15.47 -16.54 2.68
N PRO A 388 -14.14 -16.61 2.47
CA PRO A 388 -13.19 -17.16 3.44
C PRO A 388 -12.91 -16.26 4.65
N ALA A 389 -13.65 -15.15 4.77
CA ALA A 389 -13.59 -14.21 5.89
C ALA A 389 -14.98 -13.98 6.51
N SER A 390 -15.99 -14.79 6.17
CA SER A 390 -17.38 -14.69 6.67
C SER A 390 -18.01 -13.30 6.53
N LEU A 391 -17.62 -12.55 5.49
CA LEU A 391 -18.18 -11.24 5.17
C LEU A 391 -19.49 -11.38 4.40
N LEU A 392 -20.12 -10.24 4.08
CA LEU A 392 -21.30 -10.17 3.21
C LEU A 392 -20.96 -9.42 1.91
N PRO A 393 -20.35 -10.10 0.90
CA PRO A 393 -19.96 -9.47 -0.37
C PRO A 393 -21.10 -8.71 -1.07
N GLN A 394 -22.33 -9.22 -1.01
CA GLN A 394 -23.50 -8.53 -1.55
C GLN A 394 -23.69 -7.10 -0.97
N GLN A 395 -23.56 -6.93 0.35
CA GLN A 395 -23.71 -5.63 1.01
C GLN A 395 -22.51 -4.73 0.72
N LEU A 396 -21.29 -5.29 0.79
CA LEU A 396 -20.06 -4.59 0.41
C LEU A 396 -20.11 -4.07 -1.03
N PHE A 397 -20.67 -4.85 -1.96
CA PHE A 397 -20.83 -4.49 -3.36
C PHE A 397 -21.81 -3.34 -3.54
N TRP A 398 -23.00 -3.41 -2.95
CA TRP A 398 -23.98 -2.33 -3.06
C TRP A 398 -23.45 -1.02 -2.46
N HIS A 399 -22.82 -1.05 -1.28
CA HIS A 399 -22.23 0.15 -0.70
C HIS A 399 -21.01 0.67 -1.47
N SER A 400 -20.14 -0.20 -1.98
CA SER A 400 -19.00 0.21 -2.83
C SER A 400 -19.46 0.82 -4.15
N LYS A 401 -20.45 0.21 -4.82
CA LYS A 401 -21.00 0.68 -6.10
C LYS A 401 -21.82 1.97 -5.94
N ALA A 402 -22.45 2.18 -4.79
CA ALA A 402 -23.13 3.43 -4.42
C ALA A 402 -22.20 4.49 -3.79
N LYS A 403 -20.90 4.20 -3.60
CA LYS A 403 -19.91 5.04 -2.90
C LYS A 403 -20.28 5.41 -1.45
N GLU A 404 -21.05 4.54 -0.78
CA GLU A 404 -21.40 4.66 0.64
C GLU A 404 -20.26 4.10 1.52
N TYR A 405 -19.08 4.73 1.42
CA TYR A 405 -17.83 4.19 1.95
C TYR A 405 -17.83 3.98 3.49
N ASP A 406 -18.56 4.79 4.26
CA ASP A 406 -18.76 4.58 5.70
C ASP A 406 -19.43 3.23 5.98
N LYS A 407 -20.55 2.93 5.30
CA LYS A 407 -21.26 1.66 5.45
C LYS A 407 -20.42 0.48 4.98
N ALA A 408 -19.62 0.65 3.94
CA ALA A 408 -18.68 -0.38 3.52
C ALA A 408 -17.62 -0.69 4.60
N GLN A 409 -17.17 0.32 5.35
CA GLN A 409 -16.28 0.14 6.52
C GLN A 409 -17.02 -0.51 7.72
N ASP A 410 -18.30 -0.18 7.95
CA ASP A 410 -19.12 -0.87 8.95
C ASP A 410 -19.20 -2.37 8.67
N TYR A 411 -19.48 -2.75 7.42
CA TYR A 411 -19.44 -4.14 6.91
C TYR A 411 -18.02 -4.73 6.74
N LYS A 412 -16.98 -4.09 7.29
CA LYS A 412 -15.59 -4.60 7.37
C LYS A 412 -14.93 -4.84 6.00
N LEU A 413 -15.12 -3.92 5.05
CA LEU A 413 -14.44 -3.92 3.74
C LEU A 413 -12.92 -4.17 3.84
N PHE A 414 -12.24 -3.66 4.88
CA PHE A 414 -10.79 -3.84 5.05
C PHE A 414 -10.36 -5.26 5.45
N ASP A 415 -11.23 -6.08 6.03
CA ASP A 415 -10.96 -7.51 6.31
C ASP A 415 -11.12 -8.40 5.06
N CYS A 416 -11.66 -7.87 3.96
CA CYS A 416 -11.73 -8.59 2.69
C CYS A 416 -10.32 -8.82 2.11
N ILE A 417 -9.91 -10.08 1.97
CA ILE A 417 -8.58 -10.45 1.47
C ILE A 417 -8.42 -10.40 -0.06
N GLU A 418 -9.42 -9.94 -0.81
CA GLU A 418 -9.39 -9.74 -2.27
C GLU A 418 -9.10 -11.01 -3.12
N CYS A 419 -9.32 -12.20 -2.56
CA CYS A 419 -9.08 -13.50 -3.17
C CYS A 419 -9.92 -13.87 -4.40
N GLY A 420 -10.96 -13.10 -4.77
CA GLY A 420 -11.75 -13.41 -5.98
C GLY A 420 -12.77 -14.56 -5.86
N ALA A 421 -12.70 -15.44 -4.86
CA ALA A 421 -13.63 -16.58 -4.69
C ALA A 421 -15.12 -16.19 -4.82
N CYS A 422 -15.52 -15.09 -4.18
CA CYS A 422 -16.90 -14.58 -4.26
C CYS A 422 -17.33 -14.04 -5.64
N ALA A 423 -16.37 -13.70 -6.52
CA ALA A 423 -16.62 -13.29 -7.90
C ALA A 423 -16.58 -14.48 -8.87
N TYR A 424 -15.72 -15.48 -8.61
CA TYR A 424 -15.69 -16.76 -9.32
C TYR A 424 -17.04 -17.49 -9.22
N GLU A 425 -17.62 -17.56 -8.02
CA GLU A 425 -18.92 -18.21 -7.77
C GLU A 425 -20.13 -17.29 -8.09
N CYS A 426 -19.97 -16.24 -8.90
CA CYS A 426 -21.03 -15.26 -9.15
C CYS A 426 -21.80 -15.59 -10.45
N PRO A 427 -23.06 -16.10 -10.40
CA PRO A 427 -23.87 -16.41 -11.58
C PRO A 427 -24.46 -15.14 -12.24
N SER A 428 -23.75 -14.03 -12.13
CA SER A 428 -24.06 -12.73 -12.70
C SER A 428 -22.77 -11.99 -13.12
N ASP A 429 -21.62 -12.68 -13.05
CA ASP A 429 -20.29 -12.22 -13.51
C ASP A 429 -19.88 -10.85 -12.96
N ILE A 430 -20.30 -10.55 -11.73
CA ILE A 430 -20.03 -9.28 -11.08
C ILE A 430 -18.57 -9.27 -10.63
N PRO A 431 -17.75 -8.30 -11.07
CA PRO A 431 -16.34 -8.21 -10.69
C PRO A 431 -16.16 -7.64 -9.28
N LEU A 432 -16.75 -8.29 -8.28
CA LEU A 432 -16.89 -7.83 -6.89
C LEU A 432 -15.58 -7.27 -6.29
N VAL A 433 -14.46 -7.97 -6.51
CA VAL A 433 -13.14 -7.56 -6.00
C VAL A 433 -12.64 -6.26 -6.63
N GLN A 434 -13.00 -5.93 -7.88
CA GLN A 434 -12.63 -4.65 -8.49
C GLN A 434 -13.32 -3.49 -7.78
N TYR A 435 -14.62 -3.63 -7.47
CA TYR A 435 -15.36 -2.64 -6.67
C TYR A 435 -14.75 -2.49 -5.26
N TYR A 436 -14.30 -3.57 -4.61
CA TYR A 436 -13.65 -3.50 -3.29
C TYR A 436 -12.27 -2.85 -3.36
N ARG A 437 -11.45 -3.18 -4.36
CA ARG A 437 -10.14 -2.57 -4.61
C ARG A 437 -10.28 -1.07 -4.81
N GLN A 438 -11.26 -0.63 -5.62
CA GLN A 438 -11.56 0.79 -5.83
C GLN A 438 -12.01 1.46 -4.54
N ALA A 439 -13.01 0.92 -3.84
CA ALA A 439 -13.52 1.52 -2.60
C ALA A 439 -12.44 1.63 -1.50
N LYS A 440 -11.58 0.62 -1.34
CA LYS A 440 -10.42 0.70 -0.43
C LYS A 440 -9.41 1.76 -0.84
N ALA A 441 -9.21 1.99 -2.14
CA ALA A 441 -8.33 3.04 -2.64
C ALA A 441 -8.92 4.43 -2.39
N ASP A 442 -10.20 4.61 -2.70
CA ASP A 442 -10.95 5.86 -2.47
C ASP A 442 -10.92 6.26 -0.98
N ILE A 443 -11.23 5.32 -0.07
CA ILE A 443 -11.18 5.55 1.38
C ILE A 443 -9.78 5.96 1.85
N ARG A 444 -8.72 5.32 1.34
CA ARG A 444 -7.33 5.67 1.71
C ARG A 444 -6.95 7.08 1.23
N ILE A 445 -7.48 7.52 0.09
CA ILE A 445 -7.29 8.89 -0.41
C ILE A 445 -8.01 9.87 0.51
N GLU A 446 -9.29 9.64 0.81
CA GLU A 446 -10.09 10.48 1.71
C GLU A 446 -9.47 10.60 3.11
N GLN A 447 -9.03 9.47 3.69
CA GLN A 447 -8.34 9.45 4.99
C GLN A 447 -7.03 10.25 4.97
N GLU A 448 -6.23 10.14 3.90
CA GLU A 448 -4.97 10.89 3.77
C GLU A 448 -5.19 12.39 3.50
N GLU A 449 -6.23 12.76 2.75
CA GLU A 449 -6.63 14.15 2.55
C GLU A 449 -7.16 14.78 3.84
N LYS A 450 -8.01 14.06 4.59
CA LYS A 450 -8.46 14.45 5.93
C LYS A 450 -7.28 14.63 6.89
N ARG A 451 -6.34 13.68 6.94
CA ARG A 451 -5.13 13.77 7.76
C ARG A 451 -4.25 14.98 7.37
N LYS A 452 -4.12 15.30 6.08
CA LYS A 452 -3.45 16.53 5.60
C LYS A 452 -4.18 17.79 6.06
N ALA A 453 -5.52 17.81 5.98
CA ALA A 453 -6.34 18.94 6.41
C ALA A 453 -6.23 19.16 7.93
N ASP A 454 -6.29 18.11 8.74
CA ASP A 454 -6.12 18.17 10.20
C ASP A 454 -4.73 18.69 10.58
N ILE A 455 -3.66 18.22 9.93
CA ILE A 455 -2.29 18.73 10.14
C ILE A 455 -2.16 20.20 9.68
N ALA A 456 -2.82 20.60 8.59
CA ALA A 456 -2.84 21.99 8.15
C ALA A 456 -3.59 22.90 9.14
N LYS A 457 -4.71 22.42 9.69
CA LYS A 457 -5.49 23.09 10.74
C LYS A 457 -4.66 23.28 12.02
N GLN A 458 -4.03 22.23 12.53
CA GLN A 458 -3.14 22.31 13.70
C GLN A 458 -2.00 23.32 13.50
N ARG A 459 -1.40 23.37 12.29
CA ARG A 459 -0.36 24.36 11.94
C ARG A 459 -0.90 25.80 11.88
N PHE A 460 -2.16 25.99 11.47
CA PHE A 460 -2.82 27.29 11.45
C PHE A 460 -3.18 27.76 12.87
N GLU A 461 -3.73 26.87 13.70
CA GLU A 461 -4.08 27.14 15.10
C GLU A 461 -2.84 27.52 15.91
N ALA A 462 -1.78 26.70 15.87
CA ALA A 462 -0.50 27.00 16.53
C ALA A 462 0.17 28.30 16.03
N ARG A 463 -0.04 28.69 14.76
CA ARG A 463 0.41 29.98 14.22
C ARG A 463 -0.39 31.14 14.82
N ASN A 464 -1.71 31.00 14.95
CA ASN A 464 -2.58 32.03 15.51
C ASN A 464 -2.33 32.21 17.02
N GLU A 465 -2.16 31.13 17.78
CA GLU A 465 -1.75 31.16 19.18
C GLU A 465 -0.41 31.88 19.37
N ARG A 466 0.57 31.63 18.48
CA ARG A 466 1.84 32.37 18.49
C ARG A 466 1.62 33.86 18.21
N LEU A 467 0.84 34.21 17.18
CA LEU A 467 0.59 35.62 16.83
C LEU A 467 -0.15 36.36 17.96
N GLU A 468 -1.10 35.72 18.63
CA GLU A 468 -1.82 36.32 19.76
C GLU A 468 -0.91 36.44 20.99
N ARG A 469 -0.02 35.48 21.28
CA ARG A 469 1.03 35.64 22.31
C ARG A 469 2.01 36.77 21.98
N ASP A 470 2.56 36.82 20.77
CA ASP A 470 3.47 37.88 20.30
C ASP A 470 2.80 39.26 20.42
N LYS A 471 1.48 39.35 20.19
CA LYS A 471 0.64 40.55 20.34
C LYS A 471 0.37 40.89 21.82
N GLN A 472 0.03 39.90 22.66
CA GLN A 472 -0.18 40.09 24.10
C GLN A 472 1.11 40.54 24.80
N GLU A 473 2.27 39.98 24.45
CA GLU A 473 3.56 40.45 24.92
C GLU A 473 3.83 41.91 24.52
N ARG A 474 3.53 42.30 23.27
CA ARG A 474 3.67 43.70 22.81
C ARG A 474 2.74 44.63 23.60
N MET A 475 1.49 44.23 23.83
CA MET A 475 0.54 45.02 24.62
C MET A 475 0.97 45.11 26.09
N ALA A 476 1.50 44.04 26.68
CA ALA A 476 2.04 44.03 28.04
C ALA A 476 3.28 44.93 28.18
N LYS A 477 4.25 44.82 27.26
CA LYS A 477 5.45 45.68 27.19
C LYS A 477 5.07 47.16 26.99
N HIS A 478 4.10 47.45 26.12
CA HIS A 478 3.58 48.80 25.91
C HIS A 478 2.85 49.35 27.16
N LYS A 479 2.06 48.52 27.84
CA LYS A 479 1.41 48.91 29.11
C LYS A 479 2.44 49.18 30.21
N GLN A 480 3.43 48.29 30.38
CA GLN A 480 4.53 48.49 31.33
C GLN A 480 5.30 49.78 31.06
N ALA A 481 5.62 50.08 29.79
CA ALA A 481 6.27 51.34 29.41
C ALA A 481 5.38 52.58 29.69
N ALA A 482 4.07 52.48 29.44
CA ALA A 482 3.12 53.56 29.71
C ALA A 482 2.92 53.80 31.22
N ASP A 483 2.83 52.74 32.02
CA ASP A 483 2.66 52.84 33.47
C ASP A 483 3.96 53.27 34.17
N ALA A 484 5.15 52.81 33.71
CA ALA A 484 6.44 53.35 34.13
C ALA A 484 6.58 54.85 33.81
N ARG A 485 6.10 55.29 32.63
CA ARG A 485 6.06 56.72 32.25
C ARG A 485 5.08 57.52 33.13
N LYS A 486 3.96 56.95 33.58
CA LYS A 486 3.08 57.59 34.58
C LYS A 486 3.71 57.66 35.97
N GLN A 487 4.52 56.66 36.34
CA GLN A 487 5.21 56.64 37.63
C GLN A 487 6.32 57.69 37.67
N SER A 488 7.15 57.82 36.64
CA SER A 488 8.17 58.87 36.59
C SER A 488 7.59 60.28 36.53
N LEU A 489 6.45 60.46 35.83
CA LEU A 489 5.66 61.70 35.86
C LEU A 489 5.00 62.00 37.23
N ASN A 490 4.95 61.04 38.14
CA ASN A 490 4.42 61.22 39.49
C ASN A 490 5.49 61.42 40.56
N SER A 491 6.66 60.79 40.43
CA SER A 491 7.78 60.93 41.36
C SER A 491 8.57 62.23 41.20
N ASP A 492 8.54 62.85 40.02
CA ASP A 492 9.25 64.10 39.75
C ASP A 492 8.32 65.33 39.88
N GLN A 493 8.41 66.02 41.02
CA GLN A 493 7.66 67.25 41.28
C GLN A 493 8.00 68.34 40.24
N SER A 494 9.26 68.38 39.75
CA SER A 494 9.69 69.33 38.72
C SER A 494 9.01 69.07 37.37
N ALA A 495 8.64 67.81 37.07
CA ALA A 495 7.88 67.47 35.87
C ALA A 495 6.44 67.96 35.93
N LYS A 496 5.80 67.93 37.12
CA LYS A 496 4.45 68.48 37.32
C LYS A 496 4.42 69.99 37.08
N ASP A 497 5.38 70.73 37.61
CA ASP A 497 5.50 72.18 37.38
C ASP A 497 5.79 72.51 35.90
N LYS A 498 6.64 71.73 35.23
CA LYS A 498 6.91 71.88 33.78
C LYS A 498 5.68 71.61 32.93
N ILE A 499 4.84 70.63 33.31
CA ILE A 499 3.59 70.32 32.61
C ILE A 499 2.52 71.38 32.89
N ALA A 500 2.39 71.87 34.12
CA ALA A 500 1.54 73.00 34.46
C ALA A 500 1.96 74.27 33.68
N ALA A 501 3.26 74.56 33.62
CA ALA A 501 3.81 75.68 32.85
C ALA A 501 3.73 75.49 31.31
N ALA A 502 3.55 74.25 30.83
CA ALA A 502 3.28 73.95 29.42
C ALA A 502 1.79 74.09 29.08
N LEU A 503 0.90 73.62 29.96
CA LEU A 503 -0.55 73.84 29.86
C LEU A 503 -0.91 75.32 29.97
N ALA A 504 -0.30 76.06 30.90
CA ALA A 504 -0.46 77.51 31.00
C ALA A 504 0.05 78.23 29.74
N ARG A 505 1.18 77.79 29.15
CA ARG A 505 1.66 78.33 27.86
C ARG A 505 0.77 77.96 26.67
N ALA A 506 0.14 76.79 26.67
CA ALA A 506 -0.82 76.39 25.65
C ALA A 506 -2.17 77.14 25.78
N GLN A 507 -2.62 77.39 27.01
CA GLN A 507 -3.80 78.21 27.30
C GLN A 507 -3.55 79.69 26.98
N ALA A 508 -2.38 80.23 27.32
CA ALA A 508 -1.97 81.58 26.94
C ALA A 508 -1.87 81.73 25.41
N LYS A 509 -1.30 80.74 24.69
CA LYS A 509 -1.32 80.73 23.23
C LYS A 509 -2.73 80.66 22.65
N LYS A 510 -3.64 79.84 23.21
CA LYS A 510 -5.06 79.84 22.79
C LYS A 510 -5.73 81.18 23.03
N ALA A 511 -5.52 81.81 24.18
CA ALA A 511 -6.06 83.14 24.51
C ALA A 511 -5.53 84.24 23.56
N GLN A 512 -4.26 84.15 23.16
CA GLN A 512 -3.67 85.07 22.16
C GLN A 512 -4.18 84.78 20.74
N GLN A 513 -4.46 83.53 20.39
CA GLN A 513 -5.01 83.16 19.08
C GLN A 513 -6.51 83.49 18.91
N THR A 514 -7.27 83.73 20.00
CA THR A 514 -8.66 84.20 19.91
C THR A 514 -8.84 85.68 19.56
N ASN A 515 -7.75 86.47 19.48
CA ASN A 515 -7.81 87.91 19.16
C ASN A 515 -7.17 88.28 17.80
N GLN A 516 -6.89 87.31 16.92
CA GLN A 516 -6.45 87.56 15.54
C GLN A 516 -7.16 86.63 14.54
N THR A 517 -8.48 86.82 14.42
CA THR A 517 -9.29 86.30 13.30
C THR A 517 -10.38 87.32 12.96
N ASN A 518 -10.05 88.24 12.04
CA ASN A 518 -10.97 89.04 11.23
C ASN A 518 -10.18 89.49 9.99
N ASP A 519 -10.72 89.19 8.81
CA ASP A 519 -10.10 89.29 7.49
C ASP A 519 -8.79 88.47 7.28
N THR A 520 -8.49 87.94 6.08
CA THR A 520 -9.22 88.02 4.79
C THR A 520 -9.45 86.62 4.22
N THR A 521 -10.57 86.41 3.52
CA THR A 521 -10.88 85.15 2.83
C THR A 521 -10.59 85.27 1.33
N GLU A 522 -9.65 84.48 0.78
CA GLU A 522 -9.83 83.78 -0.52
C GLU A 522 -8.68 82.81 -0.89
N GLN A 523 -9.04 81.79 -1.70
CA GLN A 523 -8.20 81.06 -2.68
C GLN A 523 -6.90 80.31 -2.25
N ILE A 524 -6.95 78.96 -2.17
CA ILE A 524 -6.37 77.99 -3.17
C ILE A 524 -6.17 76.53 -2.64
N SER A 525 -6.55 75.58 -3.51
CA SER A 525 -6.22 74.13 -3.64
C SER A 525 -6.08 73.16 -2.45
N SER A 526 -6.90 72.11 -2.50
CA SER A 526 -6.59 70.68 -2.20
C SER A 526 -5.15 70.25 -2.54
N GLU A 527 -4.49 69.30 -1.86
CA GLU A 527 -4.81 67.85 -1.77
C GLU A 527 -4.01 67.15 -0.67
N ASN A 528 -4.59 66.15 0.04
CA ASN A 528 -4.17 64.72 -0.04
C ASN A 528 -4.74 63.78 1.07
N ALA A 529 -4.81 62.49 0.70
CA ALA A 529 -4.69 61.27 1.53
C ALA A 529 -5.58 61.00 2.77
N SER A 530 -6.54 60.07 2.58
CA SER A 530 -6.61 58.72 3.21
C SER A 530 -5.64 58.34 4.36
N THR A 531 -5.98 57.48 5.35
CA THR A 531 -7.19 56.67 5.66
C THR A 531 -7.05 55.98 7.03
N GLU A 532 -8.13 55.89 7.82
CA GLU A 532 -8.53 54.80 8.76
C GLU A 532 -10.03 55.03 9.14
N LYS A 533 -10.92 54.08 9.51
CA LYS A 533 -11.02 52.61 9.40
C LYS A 533 -12.46 52.14 9.75
N ALA A 534 -12.85 50.99 9.19
CA ALA A 534 -13.71 49.93 9.78
C ALA A 534 -15.24 50.08 10.03
N SER A 535 -15.97 49.05 9.53
CA SER A 535 -17.31 48.53 9.89
C SER A 535 -18.52 49.45 9.66
N THR A 536 -19.76 48.95 9.49
CA THR A 536 -20.33 47.62 9.81
C THR A 536 -21.20 47.05 8.69
N GLN A 537 -21.57 45.77 8.82
CA GLN A 537 -22.38 44.98 7.88
C GLN A 537 -23.84 45.48 7.76
N GLN A 538 -24.43 45.37 6.57
CA GLN A 538 -25.62 44.53 6.34
C GLN A 538 -25.86 44.28 4.83
N ALA A 539 -26.60 43.22 4.52
CA ALA A 539 -27.03 42.79 3.19
C ALA A 539 -28.50 43.24 2.95
N PRO A 540 -29.19 42.94 1.83
CA PRO A 540 -28.80 42.12 0.66
C PRO A 540 -29.18 42.69 -0.72
N SER A 541 -28.74 42.02 -1.79
CA SER A 541 -29.51 41.91 -3.04
C SER A 541 -29.10 40.68 -3.86
N THR A 542 -30.05 40.16 -4.66
CA THR A 542 -29.85 39.09 -5.65
C THR A 542 -30.35 39.63 -7.00
N ILE A 543 -29.90 39.04 -8.11
CA ILE A 543 -30.27 39.40 -9.51
C ILE A 543 -29.59 40.72 -9.98
N GLY A 544 -29.02 40.82 -11.19
CA GLY A 544 -28.67 39.76 -12.15
C GLY A 544 -28.47 40.24 -13.61
N LYS A 545 -27.59 39.54 -14.34
CA LYS A 545 -27.44 39.49 -15.82
C LYS A 545 -26.92 40.72 -16.62
N GLN A 546 -25.92 40.44 -17.45
CA GLN A 546 -25.69 40.91 -18.85
C GLN A 546 -25.37 42.41 -19.07
N ALA A 547 -24.67 42.83 -20.15
CA ALA A 547 -23.67 42.16 -21.01
C ALA A 547 -22.91 43.19 -21.88
N ASP A 548 -21.71 42.80 -22.34
CA ASP A 548 -21.01 43.17 -23.58
C ASP A 548 -20.91 44.63 -24.11
N SER A 549 -19.64 45.06 -24.26
CA SER A 549 -18.99 45.48 -25.53
C SER A 549 -18.45 46.91 -25.69
N ASN A 550 -17.32 46.97 -26.40
CA ASN A 550 -16.79 48.07 -27.25
C ASN A 550 -16.26 49.38 -26.58
N SER A 551 -15.29 50.10 -27.16
CA SER A 551 -14.20 49.78 -28.14
C SER A 551 -13.23 50.99 -28.30
N VAL A 552 -12.33 50.96 -29.31
CA VAL A 552 -11.55 52.09 -29.92
C VAL A 552 -10.15 52.44 -29.33
N ASN A 553 -9.10 52.11 -30.12
CA ASN A 553 -7.95 52.88 -30.66
C ASN A 553 -7.27 54.03 -29.82
N THR A 554 -6.05 54.53 -30.08
CA THR A 554 -5.26 54.62 -31.33
C THR A 554 -3.74 54.91 -31.08
N ALA A 555 -2.89 54.66 -32.11
CA ALA A 555 -1.67 55.43 -32.49
C ALA A 555 -0.31 55.30 -31.73
N THR A 556 0.76 54.99 -32.51
CA THR A 556 2.09 55.68 -32.69
C THR A 556 2.97 56.14 -31.50
N ALA A 557 4.32 56.23 -31.58
CA ALA A 557 5.39 55.71 -32.47
C ALA A 557 6.80 56.07 -31.89
N ASP A 558 7.89 55.44 -32.39
CA ASP A 558 9.32 55.90 -32.38
C ASP A 558 10.06 56.22 -31.04
N THR A 559 11.42 56.36 -30.93
CA THR A 559 12.60 55.72 -31.59
C THR A 559 13.88 55.78 -30.68
N ASN A 560 14.89 54.94 -30.98
CA ASN A 560 16.37 55.16 -30.90
C ASN A 560 17.21 55.28 -29.58
N LYS A 561 18.27 54.44 -29.54
CA LYS A 561 19.71 54.65 -29.16
C LYS A 561 20.22 54.82 -27.70
N ASN A 562 21.20 53.95 -27.35
CA ASN A 562 22.62 54.17 -26.92
C ASN A 562 23.05 55.46 -26.16
N ASP A 563 24.07 55.48 -25.28
CA ASP A 563 25.19 54.52 -25.06
C ASP A 563 25.87 54.59 -23.65
N ASN A 564 26.90 53.74 -23.42
CA ASN A 564 28.02 53.83 -22.43
C ASN A 564 27.81 53.71 -20.89
N GLN A 565 27.98 52.46 -20.39
CA GLN A 565 29.07 51.97 -19.50
C GLN A 565 29.37 52.58 -18.06
N PRO A 566 30.23 51.96 -17.19
CA PRO A 566 29.82 51.62 -15.79
C PRO A 566 30.89 52.08 -14.74
N PRO A 567 31.13 51.44 -13.56
CA PRO A 567 30.36 50.46 -12.75
C PRO A 567 30.23 50.80 -11.23
N GLN A 568 29.31 50.15 -10.51
CA GLN A 568 29.64 49.27 -9.36
C GLN A 568 28.42 48.58 -8.70
N ASP A 569 28.72 47.45 -8.07
CA ASP A 569 28.06 46.68 -6.99
C ASP A 569 26.57 46.29 -7.04
N ALA A 570 26.33 45.00 -6.81
CA ALA A 570 25.07 44.33 -7.06
C ALA A 570 24.40 43.77 -5.80
N LYS A 571 23.06 43.94 -5.68
CA LYS A 571 22.15 43.01 -4.97
C LYS A 571 20.65 43.26 -5.20
N SER A 572 20.15 43.12 -6.44
CA SER A 572 18.68 43.16 -6.71
C SER A 572 18.18 42.47 -7.99
N LYS A 573 19.02 41.77 -8.76
CA LYS A 573 18.64 41.18 -10.06
C LYS A 573 18.24 39.69 -9.96
N ALA A 574 16.97 39.43 -9.66
CA ALA A 574 16.38 38.08 -9.80
C ALA A 574 14.90 38.07 -10.27
N GLN A 575 14.14 39.14 -10.05
CA GLN A 575 12.67 39.10 -10.13
C GLN A 575 12.04 39.87 -11.31
N ALA A 576 12.86 40.43 -12.22
CA ALA A 576 12.42 41.21 -13.38
C ALA A 576 12.79 40.59 -14.75
N ALA A 577 13.32 39.36 -14.76
CA ALA A 577 13.83 38.70 -15.98
C ALA A 577 12.79 37.81 -16.69
N ILE A 578 11.76 37.33 -15.98
CA ILE A 578 10.85 36.27 -16.47
C ILE A 578 9.74 36.85 -17.37
N GLU A 579 9.36 38.11 -17.20
CA GLU A 579 8.23 38.72 -17.93
C GLU A 579 8.62 39.27 -19.31
N ARG A 580 9.89 39.64 -19.52
CA ARG A 580 10.37 40.14 -20.82
C ARG A 580 10.60 39.05 -21.88
N ALA A 581 10.59 37.78 -21.51
CA ALA A 581 10.78 36.66 -22.45
C ALA A 581 9.52 36.28 -23.25
N LYS A 582 8.31 36.65 -22.77
CA LYS A 582 7.03 36.23 -23.39
C LYS A 582 6.50 37.19 -24.45
N ALA A 583 7.03 38.40 -24.55
CA ALA A 583 6.48 39.50 -25.37
C ALA A 583 7.16 39.69 -26.75
N LYS A 584 7.94 38.71 -27.26
CA LYS A 584 8.74 38.90 -28.48
C LYS A 584 8.79 37.69 -29.43
N ARG A 585 7.68 36.97 -29.61
CA ARG A 585 7.61 35.80 -30.52
C ARG A 585 6.33 35.64 -31.37
N LEU A 586 5.48 36.66 -31.47
CA LEU A 586 4.29 36.66 -32.33
C LEU A 586 4.05 38.02 -33.00
N GLN A 587 4.75 38.29 -34.10
CA GLN A 587 4.27 39.10 -35.23
C GLN A 587 5.31 39.08 -36.37
N LYS A 588 5.03 38.33 -37.43
CA LYS A 588 5.59 38.53 -38.78
C LYS A 588 4.72 37.85 -39.84
N ASN A 589 4.59 38.52 -40.98
CA ASN A 589 4.10 38.04 -42.29
C ASN A 589 2.64 37.54 -42.40
N ASN A 590 1.78 38.39 -42.97
CA ASN A 590 1.16 38.06 -44.26
C ASN A 590 2.19 38.39 -45.37
N GLY A 591 2.22 37.75 -46.54
CA GLY A 591 1.48 36.57 -46.99
C GLY A 591 1.57 36.42 -48.52
N GLN A 592 1.84 35.21 -49.03
CA GLN A 592 1.84 34.89 -50.47
C GLN A 592 1.84 33.36 -50.69
N GLU A 593 1.17 32.90 -51.74
CA GLU A 593 1.28 31.55 -52.32
C GLU A 593 2.36 31.55 -53.44
N PRO A 594 2.79 30.42 -54.07
CA PRO A 594 2.26 29.05 -53.97
C PRO A 594 3.30 27.89 -53.94
N THR A 595 2.77 26.65 -54.02
CA THR A 595 3.41 25.37 -54.47
C THR A 595 4.44 24.62 -53.61
N SER A 596 4.39 23.29 -53.76
CA SER A 596 5.35 22.23 -53.37
C SER A 596 5.53 21.85 -51.90
N SER A 597 5.45 20.54 -51.66
CA SER A 597 5.90 19.77 -50.48
C SER A 597 7.44 19.55 -50.52
N PRO A 598 8.14 19.16 -49.42
CA PRO A 598 7.63 18.33 -48.32
C PRO A 598 8.17 18.68 -46.90
N ASP A 599 8.06 17.67 -46.03
CA ASP A 599 8.75 17.44 -44.74
C ASP A 599 8.15 18.07 -43.47
N THR A 600 8.31 17.37 -42.34
CA THR A 600 7.64 17.67 -41.07
C THR A 600 8.50 17.40 -39.85
N SER A 601 8.80 18.45 -39.07
CA SER A 601 9.42 18.36 -37.74
C SER A 601 8.69 19.23 -36.70
N GLU A 602 8.79 18.81 -35.44
CA GLU A 602 8.40 19.54 -34.22
C GLU A 602 7.00 20.21 -34.14
N LEU A 603 5.96 19.41 -33.84
CA LEU A 603 4.69 19.89 -33.27
C LEU A 603 4.62 19.62 -31.76
N THR A 604 4.19 20.61 -30.96
CA THR A 604 4.14 20.47 -29.50
C THR A 604 3.00 19.54 -29.05
N ALA A 605 3.14 18.97 -27.85
CA ALA A 605 2.13 18.06 -27.29
C ALA A 605 0.73 18.69 -27.17
N LYS A 606 0.65 20.03 -26.99
CA LYS A 606 -0.62 20.76 -26.84
C LYS A 606 -1.38 20.89 -28.17
N ASP A 607 -0.65 20.94 -29.28
CA ASP A 607 -1.21 21.06 -30.62
C ASP A 607 -1.67 19.69 -31.14
N LYS A 608 -0.87 18.64 -30.85
CA LYS A 608 -1.27 17.23 -31.05
C LYS A 608 -2.56 16.89 -30.29
N ALA A 609 -2.71 17.36 -29.05
CA ALA A 609 -3.92 17.18 -28.26
C ALA A 609 -5.15 17.89 -28.85
N LYS A 610 -5.00 19.13 -29.36
CA LYS A 610 -6.08 19.83 -30.08
C LYS A 610 -6.54 19.07 -31.32
N ALA A 611 -5.60 18.67 -32.19
CA ALA A 611 -5.92 17.94 -33.42
C ALA A 611 -6.61 16.58 -33.15
N ALA A 612 -6.25 15.90 -32.07
CA ALA A 612 -6.92 14.68 -31.63
C ALA A 612 -8.37 14.92 -31.18
N ILE A 613 -8.63 15.97 -30.39
CA ILE A 613 -9.98 16.36 -29.94
C ILE A 613 -10.85 16.79 -31.13
N GLU A 614 -10.28 17.47 -32.11
CA GLU A 614 -10.97 17.94 -33.30
C GLU A 614 -11.35 16.78 -34.24
N ARG A 615 -10.43 15.82 -34.47
CA ARG A 615 -10.74 14.56 -35.16
C ARG A 615 -11.81 13.74 -34.43
N ALA A 616 -11.76 13.68 -33.09
CA ALA A 616 -12.77 12.98 -32.30
C ALA A 616 -14.17 13.62 -32.40
N LYS A 617 -14.24 14.96 -32.49
CA LYS A 617 -15.50 15.69 -32.74
C LYS A 617 -16.04 15.44 -34.15
N LEU A 618 -15.19 15.51 -35.17
CA LEU A 618 -15.59 15.24 -36.56
C LEU A 618 -16.11 13.80 -36.74
N LYS A 619 -15.43 12.81 -36.15
CA LYS A 619 -15.88 11.42 -36.19
C LYS A 619 -17.24 11.24 -35.51
N ARG A 620 -17.45 11.87 -34.34
CA ARG A 620 -18.76 11.89 -33.66
C ARG A 620 -19.87 12.53 -34.48
N LEU A 621 -19.60 13.61 -35.22
CA LEU A 621 -20.60 14.21 -36.10
C LEU A 621 -20.98 13.27 -37.25
N GLN A 622 -20.00 12.59 -37.86
CA GLN A 622 -20.28 11.60 -38.92
C GLN A 622 -21.04 10.38 -38.38
N GLU A 623 -20.70 9.89 -37.19
CA GLU A 623 -21.40 8.80 -36.51
C GLU A 623 -22.83 9.20 -36.08
N GLN A 624 -23.11 10.48 -35.85
CA GLN A 624 -24.43 11.01 -35.49
C GLN A 624 -25.31 11.41 -36.70
N GLN A 625 -24.77 11.44 -37.92
CA GLN A 625 -25.52 11.73 -39.15
C GLN A 625 -25.90 10.46 -39.94
N ALA A 626 -25.55 9.28 -39.45
CA ALA A 626 -25.72 8.00 -40.15
C ALA A 626 -27.01 7.23 -39.80
N SER A 627 -27.98 7.85 -39.10
CA SER A 627 -29.13 7.14 -38.52
C SER A 627 -30.50 7.73 -38.86
N GLU A 628 -30.77 8.07 -40.12
CA GLU A 628 -32.12 8.43 -40.57
C GLU A 628 -32.41 8.04 -42.05
N ASN A 629 -33.24 7.00 -42.23
CA ASN A 629 -34.01 6.64 -43.44
C ASN A 629 -33.27 6.12 -44.73
N PRO A 630 -33.98 5.45 -45.68
CA PRO A 630 -33.41 4.30 -46.41
C PRO A 630 -33.58 4.28 -47.96
N VAL A 631 -33.22 3.14 -48.59
CA VAL A 631 -33.47 2.73 -50.01
C VAL A 631 -32.46 3.40 -51.01
N THR A 632 -31.93 2.83 -52.12
CA THR A 632 -32.30 1.71 -53.04
C THR A 632 -31.07 0.97 -53.63
N SER A 633 -31.31 -0.17 -54.28
CA SER A 633 -30.47 -1.03 -55.14
C SER A 633 -29.45 -0.44 -56.14
N SER A 634 -28.38 -1.20 -56.44
CA SER A 634 -28.09 -1.67 -57.82
C SER A 634 -27.06 -2.82 -57.91
N THR A 635 -27.39 -3.81 -58.75
CA THR A 635 -26.56 -4.60 -59.72
C THR A 635 -25.02 -4.41 -59.74
N SER A 636 -24.16 -5.41 -60.00
CA SER A 636 -24.32 -6.55 -60.95
C SER A 636 -23.19 -7.62 -60.90
N THR A 637 -23.51 -8.87 -61.31
CA THR A 637 -22.63 -9.89 -61.96
C THR A 637 -21.37 -10.42 -61.21
N LYS A 638 -20.86 -11.66 -61.42
CA LYS A 638 -21.24 -12.81 -62.29
C LYS A 638 -20.57 -14.13 -61.80
N THR A 639 -21.24 -15.29 -61.99
CA THR A 639 -20.68 -16.66 -62.22
C THR A 639 -19.68 -17.29 -61.22
N SER A 640 -19.52 -18.62 -61.05
CA SER A 640 -20.35 -19.86 -61.22
C SER A 640 -19.40 -21.04 -60.92
N LYS A 641 -19.74 -22.11 -60.18
CA LYS A 641 -20.53 -23.31 -60.57
C LYS A 641 -20.59 -24.27 -59.33
N HIS A 642 -21.73 -24.90 -59.00
CA HIS A 642 -22.15 -26.30 -59.36
C HIS A 642 -21.27 -27.41 -58.73
N ASP A 643 -21.78 -28.54 -58.18
CA ASP A 643 -23.08 -29.23 -58.34
C ASP A 643 -23.69 -29.87 -57.05
N GLU A 644 -25.02 -30.07 -57.08
CA GLU A 644 -25.92 -31.17 -56.58
C GLU A 644 -25.67 -31.89 -55.21
N LEU A 645 -26.62 -32.05 -54.26
CA LEU A 645 -28.04 -32.56 -54.21
C LEU A 645 -28.17 -34.10 -54.15
N PRO A 646 -29.29 -34.69 -53.61
CA PRO A 646 -30.44 -34.13 -52.86
C PRO A 646 -30.49 -34.72 -51.41
N GLU A 647 -31.54 -34.72 -50.57
CA GLU A 647 -32.98 -34.31 -50.51
C GLU A 647 -33.31 -34.09 -48.99
N SER A 648 -34.50 -33.80 -48.42
CA SER A 648 -35.89 -33.56 -48.86
C SER A 648 -36.67 -32.73 -47.83
N GLN A 649 -37.82 -32.14 -48.22
CA GLN A 649 -38.88 -31.62 -47.32
C GLN A 649 -40.25 -31.58 -48.04
N PRO A 650 -41.39 -31.69 -47.31
CA PRO A 650 -42.72 -31.63 -47.91
C PRO A 650 -43.32 -30.21 -48.01
N GLN A 651 -43.94 -29.97 -49.17
CA GLN A 651 -45.00 -29.01 -49.57
C GLN A 651 -45.68 -28.07 -48.54
N ALA A 652 -45.96 -26.83 -48.97
CA ALA A 652 -47.33 -26.25 -49.13
C ALA A 652 -47.49 -24.75 -48.76
N GLU A 653 -47.60 -23.92 -49.81
CA GLU A 653 -48.52 -22.76 -49.97
C GLU A 653 -48.34 -21.44 -49.16
N GLN A 654 -48.98 -20.38 -49.68
CA GLN A 654 -48.78 -18.96 -49.36
C GLN A 654 -50.11 -18.26 -49.09
N SER A 655 -50.17 -17.31 -48.14
CA SER A 655 -50.98 -16.07 -48.26
C SER A 655 -50.85 -15.10 -47.06
N ASP A 656 -51.07 -13.82 -47.37
CA ASP A 656 -51.43 -12.68 -46.51
C ASP A 656 -50.95 -12.59 -45.03
N VAL A 657 -49.83 -11.87 -44.85
CA VAL A 657 -49.43 -11.30 -43.54
C VAL A 657 -50.16 -9.96 -43.24
N LYS A 658 -50.84 -9.35 -44.23
CA LYS A 658 -51.36 -7.97 -44.12
C LYS A 658 -52.62 -7.83 -43.25
N SER A 659 -53.30 -8.92 -42.92
CA SER A 659 -54.51 -8.96 -42.08
C SER A 659 -54.23 -8.98 -40.57
N ARG A 660 -53.05 -9.46 -40.15
CA ARG A 660 -52.79 -9.83 -38.75
C ARG A 660 -52.39 -8.65 -37.84
N ALA A 661 -51.93 -7.54 -38.40
CA ALA A 661 -51.52 -6.34 -37.66
C ALA A 661 -52.69 -5.49 -37.15
N GLN A 662 -53.78 -5.38 -37.91
CA GLN A 662 -54.93 -4.52 -37.54
C GLN A 662 -55.76 -5.11 -36.39
N ALA A 663 -55.78 -6.44 -36.24
CA ALA A 663 -56.50 -7.11 -35.15
C ALA A 663 -55.90 -6.87 -33.75
N ALA A 664 -54.60 -6.57 -33.64
CA ALA A 664 -53.93 -6.33 -32.37
C ALA A 664 -54.25 -4.94 -31.78
N ILE A 665 -54.23 -3.90 -32.62
CA ILE A 665 -54.41 -2.50 -32.20
C ILE A 665 -55.85 -2.23 -31.73
N ALA A 666 -56.85 -2.89 -32.33
CA ALA A 666 -58.24 -2.82 -31.89
C ALA A 666 -58.44 -3.39 -30.46
N ARG A 667 -57.79 -4.51 -30.13
CA ARG A 667 -57.90 -5.17 -28.81
C ARG A 667 -57.22 -4.39 -27.68
N ALA A 668 -56.17 -3.63 -27.99
CA ALA A 668 -55.49 -2.78 -27.01
C ALA A 668 -56.33 -1.55 -26.58
N LYS A 669 -57.09 -0.93 -27.50
CA LYS A 669 -57.94 0.22 -27.18
C LYS A 669 -59.26 -0.18 -26.49
N ALA A 670 -59.84 -1.32 -26.84
CA ALA A 670 -61.10 -1.79 -26.24
C ALA A 670 -61.00 -2.08 -24.72
N LYS A 671 -59.84 -2.50 -24.22
CA LYS A 671 -59.65 -2.87 -22.79
C LYS A 671 -59.37 -1.69 -21.85
N LYS A 672 -59.53 -0.43 -22.32
CA LYS A 672 -59.28 0.79 -21.53
C LYS A 672 -60.49 1.73 -21.39
N ALA A 673 -61.66 1.32 -21.89
CA ALA A 673 -62.88 2.14 -21.95
C ALA A 673 -64.12 1.47 -21.31
N ALA A 674 -63.94 0.37 -20.58
CA ALA A 674 -65.04 -0.46 -20.06
C ALA A 674 -64.80 -0.94 -18.62
N GLN A 675 -64.49 -0.02 -17.70
CA GLN A 675 -64.47 -0.33 -16.26
C GLN A 675 -64.67 0.91 -15.36
N GLN A 676 -65.70 1.72 -15.66
CA GLN A 676 -66.25 2.73 -14.74
C GLN A 676 -67.77 2.83 -14.91
N THR A 677 -68.52 2.11 -14.07
CA THR A 677 -69.94 2.34 -13.77
C THR A 677 -70.31 1.72 -12.42
N ASN A 678 -71.31 2.30 -11.76
CA ASN A 678 -71.79 1.97 -10.40
C ASN A 678 -72.40 0.54 -10.33
N SER A 679 -72.64 -0.11 -9.18
CA SER A 679 -72.89 0.39 -7.80
C SER A 679 -72.42 -0.59 -6.69
N ALA A 680 -72.43 -0.12 -5.44
CA ALA A 680 -72.17 -0.86 -4.19
C ALA A 680 -73.41 -1.69 -3.72
N PRO A 681 -73.41 -2.42 -2.56
CA PRO A 681 -72.37 -2.54 -1.53
C PRO A 681 -72.12 -3.95 -0.89
N THR A 682 -70.89 -4.19 -0.42
CA THR A 682 -70.61 -4.88 0.87
C THR A 682 -69.21 -4.51 1.40
N SER A 683 -69.00 -4.63 2.70
CA SER A 683 -67.77 -4.25 3.43
C SER A 683 -66.73 -5.37 3.50
N GLU A 684 -65.43 -5.06 3.27
CA GLU A 684 -64.25 -5.76 3.88
C GLU A 684 -62.87 -5.22 3.38
N GLN A 685 -62.63 -3.90 3.29
CA GLN A 685 -61.29 -3.38 2.89
C GLN A 685 -60.68 -2.22 3.70
N ASP A 686 -61.41 -1.55 4.60
CA ASP A 686 -60.83 -0.44 5.37
C ASP A 686 -59.90 -0.87 6.53
N ALA A 687 -60.00 -2.13 6.99
CA ALA A 687 -59.28 -2.62 8.16
C ALA A 687 -57.75 -2.75 7.99
N GLU A 688 -57.28 -3.25 6.84
CA GLU A 688 -55.84 -3.55 6.65
C GLU A 688 -54.96 -2.30 6.58
N VAL A 689 -55.52 -1.14 6.18
CA VAL A 689 -54.78 0.12 6.05
C VAL A 689 -54.58 0.80 7.40
N GLU A 690 -55.56 0.73 8.31
CA GLU A 690 -55.38 1.18 9.69
C GLU A 690 -54.41 0.27 10.46
N GLU A 691 -54.47 -1.05 10.30
CA GLU A 691 -53.57 -1.95 11.02
C GLU A 691 -52.10 -1.75 10.62
N GLN A 692 -51.79 -1.65 9.32
CA GLN A 692 -50.42 -1.42 8.85
C GLN A 692 -49.86 -0.05 9.27
N THR A 693 -50.70 0.99 9.35
CA THR A 693 -50.27 2.31 9.84
C THR A 693 -50.11 2.33 11.36
N ALA A 694 -50.98 1.65 12.12
CA ALA A 694 -50.86 1.48 13.57
C ALA A 694 -49.60 0.70 13.97
N ILE A 695 -49.24 -0.37 13.24
CA ILE A 695 -47.98 -1.12 13.45
C ILE A 695 -46.77 -0.20 13.26
N LYS A 696 -46.77 0.62 12.22
CA LYS A 696 -45.67 1.56 11.90
C LYS A 696 -45.51 2.65 12.97
N GLN A 697 -46.61 3.18 13.51
CA GLN A 697 -46.58 4.11 14.63
C GLN A 697 -46.12 3.45 15.94
N LYS A 698 -46.61 2.24 16.26
CA LYS A 698 -46.17 1.47 17.43
C LYS A 698 -44.66 1.20 17.39
N ALA A 699 -44.09 0.87 16.22
CA ALA A 699 -42.65 0.69 16.05
C ALA A 699 -41.86 1.99 16.30
N GLN A 700 -42.33 3.14 15.79
CA GLN A 700 -41.69 4.44 16.07
C GLN A 700 -41.77 4.83 17.56
N GLN A 701 -42.91 4.59 18.22
CA GLN A 701 -43.04 4.81 19.67
C GLN A 701 -42.14 3.88 20.49
N ALA A 702 -41.96 2.63 20.07
CA ALA A 702 -41.02 1.70 20.71
C ALA A 702 -39.56 2.18 20.60
N ILE A 703 -39.14 2.67 19.42
CA ILE A 703 -37.81 3.25 19.20
C ILE A 703 -37.63 4.54 20.02
N ALA A 704 -38.64 5.40 20.10
CA ALA A 704 -38.61 6.60 20.93
C ALA A 704 -38.48 6.26 22.42
N ARG A 705 -39.27 5.30 22.92
CA ARG A 705 -39.16 4.79 24.30
C ARG A 705 -37.80 4.15 24.58
N ALA A 706 -37.22 3.41 23.62
CA ALA A 706 -35.89 2.84 23.77
C ALA A 706 -34.78 3.91 23.85
N LYS A 707 -34.87 4.99 23.05
CA LYS A 707 -33.96 6.14 23.14
C LYS A 707 -34.08 6.88 24.48
N ALA A 708 -35.31 7.18 24.91
CA ALA A 708 -35.56 7.80 26.22
C ALA A 708 -35.06 6.93 27.38
N LYS A 709 -35.21 5.60 27.30
CA LYS A 709 -34.73 4.68 28.33
C LYS A 709 -33.20 4.55 28.37
N ARG A 710 -32.48 4.82 27.27
CA ARG A 710 -31.01 4.99 27.27
C ARG A 710 -30.62 6.34 27.90
N GLN A 711 -31.19 7.44 27.44
CA GLN A 711 -30.88 8.78 27.98
C GLN A 711 -31.16 8.89 29.50
N ASN A 712 -32.20 8.23 30.00
CA ASN A 712 -32.47 8.15 31.45
C ASN A 712 -31.53 7.19 32.21
N ALA A 713 -30.92 6.21 31.56
CA ALA A 713 -29.87 5.37 32.16
C ALA A 713 -28.50 6.09 32.18
N ASP A 714 -28.18 6.80 31.10
CA ASP A 714 -26.96 7.61 30.99
C ASP A 714 -26.96 8.72 32.05
N ASN A 715 -28.10 9.42 32.25
CA ASN A 715 -28.26 10.41 33.33
C ASN A 715 -28.31 9.78 34.75
N ALA A 716 -28.67 8.51 34.90
CA ALA A 716 -28.70 7.84 36.21
C ALA A 716 -27.31 7.43 36.72
N THR A 717 -26.25 7.58 35.91
CA THR A 717 -24.88 7.17 36.24
C THR A 717 -24.01 8.32 36.80
N GLN A 718 -24.62 9.48 37.09
CA GLN A 718 -23.96 10.62 37.75
C GLN A 718 -24.71 11.08 39.02
N SER A 719 -25.12 10.14 39.87
CA SER A 719 -25.63 10.41 41.23
C SER A 719 -25.49 9.16 42.12
N ALA A 720 -25.54 9.37 43.44
CA ALA A 720 -25.52 8.34 44.49
C ALA A 720 -24.27 7.45 44.59
N SER A 721 -23.28 7.94 45.35
CA SER A 721 -22.54 7.08 46.28
C SER A 721 -22.95 7.46 47.71
N SER A 722 -23.71 6.60 48.37
CA SER A 722 -23.86 6.53 49.84
C SER A 722 -24.90 5.48 50.27
N HIS A 723 -24.66 4.88 51.45
CA HIS A 723 -25.54 3.98 52.24
C HIS A 723 -26.01 2.65 51.60
N VAL A 724 -26.31 1.54 52.30
CA VAL A 724 -25.94 0.91 53.61
C VAL A 724 -27.14 0.02 53.99
N GLU A 725 -26.92 -1.31 54.14
CA GLU A 725 -27.80 -2.31 54.79
C GLU A 725 -29.24 -2.47 54.20
N GLN A 726 -30.04 -3.53 54.44
CA GLN A 726 -30.13 -4.52 55.53
C GLN A 726 -30.95 -5.77 55.07
N SER A 727 -31.01 -6.85 55.88
CA SER A 727 -32.01 -7.97 55.85
C SER A 727 -32.06 -8.89 54.59
N GLN A 728 -31.88 -10.23 54.56
CA GLN A 728 -31.88 -11.39 55.49
C GLN A 728 -33.17 -12.27 55.46
N VAL A 729 -32.99 -13.61 55.47
CA VAL A 729 -34.01 -14.71 55.51
C VAL A 729 -34.86 -14.87 54.23
N GLY A 730 -35.20 -16.04 53.66
CA GLY A 730 -34.92 -17.48 53.91
C GLY A 730 -35.12 -18.25 52.56
N GLN A 731 -35.41 -19.55 52.40
CA GLN A 731 -35.40 -20.82 53.18
C GLN A 731 -35.44 -21.95 52.10
N THR A 732 -34.52 -22.91 52.03
CA THR A 732 -34.50 -24.29 52.60
C THR A 732 -35.59 -25.28 52.12
N GLU A 733 -35.16 -26.55 51.94
CA GLU A 733 -35.94 -27.79 51.67
C GLU A 733 -36.45 -28.06 50.23
N ALA A 734 -36.76 -29.30 49.81
CA ALA A 734 -36.05 -30.61 49.94
C ALA A 734 -36.71 -31.70 49.05
N LEU A 735 -35.89 -32.38 48.23
CA LEU A 735 -35.85 -33.84 47.95
C LEU A 735 -37.15 -34.67 47.76
N SER A 736 -37.33 -35.24 46.55
CA SER A 736 -37.56 -36.70 46.31
C SER A 736 -37.48 -37.05 44.80
N LYS A 737 -37.59 -38.34 44.47
CA LYS A 737 -37.54 -38.94 43.11
C LYS A 737 -38.93 -39.50 42.71
N ASP A 738 -39.22 -40.18 41.58
CA ASP A 738 -38.41 -40.96 40.63
C ASP A 738 -38.99 -40.98 39.17
N GLU A 739 -38.31 -41.74 38.29
CA GLU A 739 -38.56 -42.18 36.89
C GLU A 739 -39.98 -42.05 36.27
N ASN A 740 -40.20 -41.98 34.94
CA ASN A 740 -39.42 -42.49 33.79
C ASN A 740 -39.82 -41.85 32.41
N GLN A 741 -39.08 -42.21 31.34
CA GLN A 741 -39.40 -42.17 29.89
C GLN A 741 -39.52 -40.84 29.09
N SER A 742 -38.45 -40.59 28.31
CA SER A 742 -38.47 -40.37 26.84
C SER A 742 -38.48 -38.96 26.18
N VAL A 743 -37.96 -38.94 24.93
CA VAL A 743 -38.07 -37.94 23.83
C VAL A 743 -37.12 -36.71 23.77
N THR A 744 -36.34 -36.68 22.67
CA THR A 744 -35.57 -35.62 21.96
C THR A 744 -34.52 -34.72 22.63
N SER A 745 -33.48 -34.42 21.83
CA SER A 745 -32.19 -33.81 22.20
C SER A 745 -32.15 -32.26 22.15
N ALA A 746 -33.29 -31.58 22.28
CA ALA A 746 -33.34 -30.11 22.27
C ALA A 746 -32.88 -29.46 23.59
N GLN A 747 -33.20 -30.07 24.74
CA GLN A 747 -33.02 -29.43 26.05
C GLN A 747 -31.58 -29.49 26.62
N ALA A 748 -30.70 -30.33 26.06
CA ALA A 748 -29.32 -30.47 26.52
C ALA A 748 -28.49 -29.16 26.37
N ARG A 749 -28.78 -28.36 25.33
CA ARG A 749 -28.05 -27.11 25.05
C ARG A 749 -28.42 -25.97 26.00
N ALA A 750 -29.61 -25.98 26.62
CA ALA A 750 -30.04 -24.95 27.56
C ALA A 750 -29.41 -25.10 28.96
N LYS A 751 -29.30 -26.33 29.48
CA LYS A 751 -28.77 -26.57 30.84
C LYS A 751 -27.26 -26.32 30.96
N ALA A 752 -26.49 -26.51 29.88
CA ALA A 752 -25.06 -26.23 29.85
C ALA A 752 -24.71 -24.74 30.04
N ALA A 753 -25.54 -23.83 29.53
CA ALA A 753 -25.32 -22.38 29.66
C ALA A 753 -25.47 -21.89 31.11
N ILE A 754 -26.49 -22.40 31.82
CA ILE A 754 -26.83 -21.97 33.18
C ILE A 754 -25.80 -22.48 34.21
N ALA A 755 -25.26 -23.69 34.00
CA ALA A 755 -24.16 -24.22 34.84
C ALA A 755 -22.89 -23.33 34.75
N LYS A 756 -22.53 -22.89 33.54
CA LYS A 756 -21.33 -22.07 33.30
C LYS A 756 -21.42 -20.66 33.91
N ALA A 757 -22.63 -20.13 34.06
CA ALA A 757 -22.87 -18.85 34.74
C ALA A 757 -22.78 -18.96 36.28
N LYS A 758 -23.20 -20.07 36.89
CA LYS A 758 -23.06 -20.28 38.35
C LYS A 758 -21.61 -20.53 38.79
N ALA A 759 -20.83 -21.28 37.99
CA ALA A 759 -19.44 -21.61 38.33
C ALA A 759 -18.50 -20.38 38.40
N LYS A 760 -18.77 -19.32 37.62
CA LYS A 760 -17.93 -18.10 37.65
C LYS A 760 -18.22 -17.16 38.85
N ARG A 761 -19.18 -17.49 39.72
CA ARG A 761 -19.59 -16.63 40.86
C ARG A 761 -19.25 -17.21 42.23
N LEU A 762 -18.43 -18.26 42.26
CA LEU A 762 -18.02 -19.02 43.46
C LEU A 762 -16.48 -19.20 43.56
N ALA A 763 -15.72 -18.39 42.83
CA ALA A 763 -14.24 -18.44 42.78
C ALA A 763 -13.56 -17.13 43.22
N GLU A 764 -14.32 -16.19 43.79
CA GLU A 764 -13.86 -14.85 44.17
C GLU A 764 -14.29 -14.50 45.61
N GLN A 765 -14.04 -15.40 46.59
CA GLN A 765 -14.12 -15.11 48.03
C GLN A 765 -13.48 -16.22 48.87
N SER A 766 -12.87 -15.84 50.02
CA SER A 766 -11.98 -16.66 50.89
C SER A 766 -10.63 -17.04 50.24
N SER A 767 -9.52 -17.22 50.98
CA SER A 767 -9.37 -17.36 52.45
C SER A 767 -8.16 -16.60 53.04
N THR A 768 -8.13 -16.47 54.37
CA THR A 768 -7.03 -15.90 55.18
C THR A 768 -6.77 -16.77 56.40
N ASP A 769 -5.48 -17.05 56.70
CA ASP A 769 -4.90 -17.65 57.92
C ASP A 769 -5.42 -19.06 58.36
N PHE A 770 -4.66 -19.94 59.01
CA PHE A 770 -3.58 -19.77 59.99
C PHE A 770 -2.58 -20.95 60.05
N ALA A 771 -1.41 -20.71 60.67
CA ALA A 771 -0.56 -21.65 61.45
C ALA A 771 0.43 -22.65 60.76
N LYS A 772 1.54 -22.85 61.49
CA LYS A 772 2.78 -23.65 61.28
C LYS A 772 2.83 -24.82 62.32
N PRO A 773 3.89 -25.65 62.52
CA PRO A 773 5.33 -25.61 62.14
C PRO A 773 5.83 -26.94 61.48
N VAL A 774 7.11 -27.38 61.31
CA VAL A 774 8.40 -27.25 62.06
C VAL A 774 9.65 -27.52 61.14
N THR A 775 10.65 -26.61 61.15
CA THR A 775 12.11 -26.72 60.74
C THR A 775 12.53 -27.34 59.36
N SER A 776 13.75 -27.16 58.80
CA SER A 776 15.03 -26.56 59.26
C SER A 776 15.87 -25.93 58.11
N GLN A 777 16.51 -24.76 58.37
CA GLN A 777 17.83 -24.27 57.87
C GLN A 777 18.15 -24.26 56.34
N ALA A 778 18.87 -23.27 55.75
CA ALA A 778 19.57 -22.10 56.29
C ALA A 778 19.56 -20.87 55.32
N GLU A 779 19.73 -19.69 55.92
CA GLU A 779 20.47 -18.45 55.52
C GLU A 779 21.02 -18.25 54.08
N ASN A 780 21.11 -17.02 53.51
CA ASN A 780 20.84 -15.68 54.06
C ASN A 780 20.57 -14.59 52.98
N THR A 781 19.82 -13.53 53.36
CA THR A 781 19.75 -12.13 52.79
C THR A 781 19.80 -11.84 51.27
N SER A 782 19.06 -10.86 50.71
CA SER A 782 18.32 -9.72 51.30
C SER A 782 17.06 -9.30 50.48
N SER A 783 16.24 -8.45 51.09
CA SER A 783 14.98 -7.87 50.56
C SER A 783 15.21 -6.46 49.94
N SER A 784 14.24 -5.65 49.47
CA SER A 784 12.76 -5.68 49.51
C SER A 784 12.14 -4.62 48.56
N ASN A 785 10.88 -4.84 48.17
CA ASN A 785 9.78 -3.87 47.92
C ASN A 785 9.85 -2.77 46.82
N ASN A 786 8.67 -2.53 46.23
CA ASN A 786 8.30 -1.28 45.56
C ASN A 786 8.09 -0.14 46.58
N THR A 787 8.46 1.08 46.18
CA THR A 787 7.90 2.34 46.69
C THR A 787 7.72 3.32 45.52
N ASP A 788 6.70 4.17 45.60
CA ASP A 788 6.51 5.25 44.62
C ASP A 788 7.63 6.28 44.73
N LEU A 789 8.25 6.65 43.60
CA LEU A 789 9.40 7.57 43.56
C LEU A 789 8.97 9.00 43.24
N SER A 790 9.57 9.96 43.95
CA SER A 790 9.27 11.39 43.78
C SER A 790 9.67 11.90 42.39
N GLU A 791 9.10 13.05 42.00
CA GLU A 791 9.48 13.72 40.75
C GLU A 791 10.94 14.18 40.74
N ASP A 792 11.54 14.45 41.89
CA ASP A 792 12.91 14.96 41.96
C ASP A 792 13.96 13.84 41.88
N ASP A 793 13.65 12.63 42.38
CA ASP A 793 14.45 11.41 42.15
C ASP A 793 14.54 11.07 40.65
N LYS A 794 13.44 11.25 39.93
CA LYS A 794 13.38 11.05 38.46
C LYS A 794 14.26 12.08 37.75
N LYS A 795 14.18 13.37 38.13
CA LYS A 795 15.04 14.43 37.57
C LYS A 795 16.52 14.19 37.84
N ALA A 796 16.88 13.76 39.05
CA ALA A 796 18.26 13.42 39.41
C ALA A 796 18.80 12.27 38.54
N ARG A 797 18.03 11.20 38.35
CA ARG A 797 18.41 10.06 37.47
C ARG A 797 18.51 10.47 36.00
N VAL A 798 17.64 11.36 35.50
CA VAL A 798 17.74 11.91 34.14
C VAL A 798 18.98 12.79 33.97
N GLN A 799 19.33 13.64 34.94
CA GLN A 799 20.57 14.43 34.89
C GLN A 799 21.82 13.54 34.91
N ALA A 800 21.84 12.49 35.74
CA ALA A 800 22.93 11.50 35.76
C ALA A 800 23.07 10.76 34.41
N ALA A 801 21.96 10.40 33.76
CA ALA A 801 21.98 9.81 32.43
C ALA A 801 22.53 10.76 31.36
N ILE A 802 22.12 12.05 31.39
CA ILE A 802 22.63 13.09 30.48
C ILE A 802 24.12 13.34 30.70
N ALA A 803 24.61 13.34 31.94
CA ALA A 803 26.02 13.44 32.25
C ALA A 803 26.82 12.24 31.69
N LYS A 804 26.32 11.02 31.87
CA LYS A 804 26.94 9.79 31.35
C LYS A 804 26.96 9.75 29.81
N ALA A 805 25.92 10.26 29.16
CA ALA A 805 25.86 10.41 27.70
C ALA A 805 26.85 11.47 27.18
N LYS A 806 27.01 12.62 27.87
CA LYS A 806 28.03 13.63 27.54
C LYS A 806 29.45 13.08 27.68
N ALA A 807 29.73 12.34 28.75
CA ALA A 807 31.04 11.72 28.96
C ALA A 807 31.41 10.74 27.83
N LYS A 808 30.48 9.85 27.42
CA LYS A 808 30.72 8.94 26.28
C LYS A 808 31.00 9.71 24.99
N LYS A 809 30.23 10.76 24.71
CA LYS A 809 30.39 11.63 23.54
C LYS A 809 31.62 12.56 23.60
N GLN A 810 32.39 12.56 24.69
CA GLN A 810 33.71 13.19 24.74
C GLN A 810 34.84 12.18 24.53
N ALA A 811 34.68 10.93 24.96
CA ALA A 811 35.64 9.85 24.69
C ALA A 811 35.69 9.46 23.19
N GLU A 812 34.53 9.45 22.52
CA GLU A 812 34.41 9.08 21.09
C GLU A 812 35.04 10.11 20.12
N THR A 813 35.48 11.28 20.60
CA THR A 813 36.01 12.37 19.76
C THR A 813 37.54 12.54 19.85
N SER A 814 38.26 11.63 20.53
CA SER A 814 39.68 11.81 20.87
C SER A 814 40.67 10.85 20.20
N GLN A 815 40.27 10.16 19.13
CA GLN A 815 41.16 9.29 18.34
C GLN A 815 40.96 9.48 16.83
N LEU A 816 41.78 10.33 16.19
CA LEU A 816 42.04 10.36 14.73
C LEU A 816 43.11 11.41 14.36
N THR A 817 44.40 11.01 14.26
CA THR A 817 45.43 11.46 13.28
C THR A 817 46.83 10.89 13.64
N PRO A 818 47.80 10.80 12.70
CA PRO A 818 48.92 9.84 12.80
C PRO A 818 50.32 10.46 13.03
N ALA A 819 51.30 9.58 13.35
CA ALA A 819 52.75 9.84 13.31
C ALA A 819 53.52 8.56 12.87
N SER A 820 54.81 8.66 12.53
CA SER A 820 55.57 7.62 11.78
C SER A 820 56.95 7.25 12.36
N ASN A 821 57.55 6.20 11.78
CA ASN A 821 58.95 5.69 11.90
C ASN A 821 59.27 4.70 13.05
N SER A 822 59.59 3.45 12.63
CA SER A 822 60.83 2.65 12.83
C SER A 822 61.60 2.62 14.18
N PRO A 823 62.36 1.55 14.54
CA PRO A 823 62.93 0.50 13.67
C PRO A 823 62.81 -0.98 14.18
N GLU A 824 63.51 -1.90 13.50
CA GLU A 824 63.66 -3.36 13.79
C GLU A 824 64.55 -3.66 15.03
N PRO A 825 64.62 -4.90 15.59
CA PRO A 825 65.45 -5.97 14.97
C PRO A 825 65.08 -7.47 15.20
N ASN A 826 65.09 -8.26 14.11
CA ASN A 826 65.95 -9.46 13.85
C ASN A 826 65.95 -10.77 14.71
N VAL A 827 66.34 -11.87 14.02
CA VAL A 827 66.87 -13.23 14.39
C VAL A 827 66.01 -14.39 14.97
N SER A 828 65.86 -15.45 14.16
CA SER A 828 65.90 -16.92 14.44
C SER A 828 65.08 -17.61 15.56
N SER A 829 64.30 -18.66 15.21
CA SER A 829 64.80 -20.07 15.26
C SER A 829 63.76 -21.11 14.79
N GLU A 830 64.24 -22.16 14.12
CA GLU A 830 63.58 -23.46 13.82
C GLU A 830 64.30 -24.58 14.63
N PRO A 831 63.95 -25.89 14.60
CA PRO A 831 62.84 -26.57 13.88
C PRO A 831 62.02 -27.57 14.74
N ASN A 832 60.90 -28.08 14.20
CA ASN A 832 60.73 -29.54 14.02
C ASN A 832 59.58 -29.89 13.04
N VAL A 833 59.64 -31.09 12.43
CA VAL A 833 58.67 -31.62 11.45
C VAL A 833 58.30 -33.06 11.83
N PRO A 834 57.10 -33.57 11.48
CA PRO A 834 57.07 -34.61 10.45
C PRO A 834 55.83 -34.60 9.51
N ASN A 835 56.09 -34.88 8.23
CA ASN A 835 55.27 -35.50 7.16
C ASN A 835 53.73 -35.28 7.08
N GLY A 836 53.14 -35.02 5.89
CA GLY A 836 53.77 -34.82 4.58
C GLY A 836 52.82 -34.89 3.36
N THR A 837 53.42 -34.78 2.17
CA THR A 837 52.91 -35.09 0.82
C THR A 837 51.63 -34.40 0.29
N ALA A 838 51.83 -33.38 -0.56
CA ALA A 838 51.07 -33.13 -1.79
C ALA A 838 51.97 -32.37 -2.79
N GLU A 839 51.80 -32.59 -4.10
CA GLU A 839 52.68 -32.03 -5.14
C GLU A 839 52.27 -30.62 -5.61
N VAL A 840 53.24 -29.81 -6.06
CA VAL A 840 53.00 -28.51 -6.72
C VAL A 840 53.87 -28.39 -7.97
N ASN A 841 53.26 -28.08 -9.11
CA ASN A 841 53.94 -27.94 -10.40
C ASN A 841 54.67 -26.59 -10.54
N GLU A 842 55.84 -26.58 -11.19
CA GLU A 842 56.51 -25.33 -11.59
C GLU A 842 55.81 -24.63 -12.78
N PRO A 843 55.81 -23.28 -12.84
CA PRO A 843 55.30 -22.53 -13.98
C PRO A 843 56.25 -22.58 -15.19
N THR A 844 55.69 -22.89 -16.36
CA THR A 844 56.41 -23.12 -17.62
C THR A 844 57.08 -21.86 -18.18
N GLU A 845 58.11 -22.03 -19.02
CA GLU A 845 58.89 -20.91 -19.55
C GLU A 845 58.04 -19.87 -20.32
N GLN A 846 56.96 -20.30 -20.97
CA GLN A 846 56.03 -19.41 -21.67
C GLN A 846 55.35 -18.42 -20.71
N GLN A 847 55.02 -18.84 -19.48
CA GLN A 847 54.50 -17.95 -18.44
C GLN A 847 55.56 -16.97 -17.93
N ARG A 848 56.83 -17.42 -17.80
CA ARG A 848 57.98 -16.57 -17.45
C ARG A 848 58.20 -15.47 -18.50
N ARG A 849 58.11 -15.82 -19.80
CA ARG A 849 58.20 -14.86 -20.93
C ARG A 849 57.06 -13.84 -20.94
N ILE A 850 55.82 -14.27 -20.67
CA ILE A 850 54.65 -13.36 -20.59
C ILE A 850 54.81 -12.36 -19.42
N LYS A 851 55.25 -12.82 -18.25
CA LYS A 851 55.50 -11.94 -17.10
C LYS A 851 56.56 -10.87 -17.41
N ALA A 852 57.67 -11.26 -18.02
CA ALA A 852 58.73 -10.33 -18.45
C ALA A 852 58.25 -9.31 -19.49
N ALA A 853 57.37 -9.70 -20.42
CA ALA A 853 56.77 -8.78 -21.38
C ALA A 853 55.86 -7.73 -20.72
N ILE A 854 55.06 -8.14 -19.72
CA ILE A 854 54.18 -7.25 -18.94
C ILE A 854 55.00 -6.25 -18.12
N GLU A 855 56.09 -6.69 -17.47
CA GLU A 855 56.98 -5.79 -16.72
C GLU A 855 57.69 -4.79 -17.64
N LYS A 856 58.16 -5.23 -18.82
CA LYS A 856 58.76 -4.33 -19.83
C LYS A 856 57.76 -3.30 -20.37
N ALA A 857 56.49 -3.68 -20.54
CA ALA A 857 55.42 -2.75 -20.92
C ALA A 857 55.11 -1.73 -19.81
N LYS A 858 55.07 -2.15 -18.54
CA LYS A 858 54.91 -1.25 -17.39
C LYS A 858 56.06 -0.26 -17.29
N ALA A 859 57.31 -0.72 -17.41
CA ALA A 859 58.50 0.14 -17.36
C ALA A 859 58.48 1.21 -18.47
N LYS A 860 58.09 0.84 -19.70
CA LYS A 860 57.98 1.80 -20.82
C LYS A 860 56.89 2.86 -20.55
N ARG A 861 55.72 2.44 -20.04
CA ARG A 861 54.61 3.34 -19.71
C ARG A 861 54.98 4.35 -18.61
N ILE A 862 55.82 3.94 -17.65
CA ILE A 862 56.36 4.83 -16.61
C ILE A 862 57.35 5.85 -17.21
N GLN A 863 58.23 5.44 -18.14
CA GLN A 863 59.12 6.37 -18.86
C GLN A 863 58.38 7.36 -19.79
N GLU A 864 57.24 6.95 -20.35
CA GLU A 864 56.37 7.82 -21.14
C GLU A 864 55.59 8.81 -20.25
N GLN A 865 55.25 8.42 -19.02
CA GLN A 865 54.63 9.30 -18.02
C GLN A 865 55.63 10.26 -17.33
N SER A 866 56.94 10.00 -17.40
CA SER A 866 57.98 10.88 -16.83
C SER A 866 58.56 11.88 -17.85
N LYS A 867 57.81 12.20 -18.92
CA LYS A 867 58.25 13.08 -20.03
C LYS A 867 57.20 14.08 -20.56
N ASN A 868 56.04 14.17 -19.90
CA ASN A 868 55.02 15.20 -20.10
C ASN A 868 54.85 16.02 -18.82
#